data_AF-A0A7C3EX97-F1
#
_entry.id   AF-A0A7C3EX97-F1
#
_cell.length_a   1.000
_cell.length_b   1.000
_cell.length_c   1.000
_cell.angle_alpha   90.00
_cell.angle_beta   90.00
_cell.angle_gamma   90.00
#
_symmetry.space_group_name_H-M   'P 1'
#
loop_
_entity.id
_entity.type
_entity.pdbx_description
1 polymer ?
#
loop_
_entity_poly.entity_id
_entity_poly.type
_entity_poly.pdbx_seq_one_letter_code
_entity_poly.pdbx_strand_id
1 'polypeptide(L)'
;MPRTLTCCLALLSCAAAQAGSLTDTPTQYPIRRPPKPVVIDGKLDEWDLASSPCVISPASKDPRSSIHANEPTNQPKGDADISGRAALAWDEQCLYVAGQMVDDHLVGIKPDSAGNQGPPGWGCDSLMVLVHSFRQPMKTNSPYSKTPFLGLRYAPTGPNPRGRLLPDAAALDKRDAYWVLTENSKWAVTETPQGYNVEAAIPWKDLAFTPRPGERLFMAFLAADIDPDEALNQVGWGYHGEPKDCPVFRLVDQDDALGLLTISQDDIPSDKPWAARAEVDSRRDPTRIELIRVVNAQGQSVTEAQIGMDVPAGKTGQVVQEFKAGAVGQPGSYMVELLVSMGQDAAVVAREPLRVVAPERLNLPQVSKPAGGWTGEIHHMPPDRIAHNAWSAHRTGFYKHGYIKGKEDYVPWLRKYVEPGLKGRCPQYVKSKNPWGYREAFQCMAMHRLTADPEYATLARDLMDMMLALEEEKDMGWFQFTSTAMYRYLTWLKDPKSPFAPPDAEKRYRAILHKVAAQPEPGLFNESGTHNRVWHRYAIQKAARQVAEQDGKPLDPRIVEYTNYHDKLIGDVGDDDDNSAGYHWVFFDAAAALYFHTGDWEAFVNHKGFRRTLARYVEMVSPSGACVPFGSGSGWPEVGHAMWAYEWMSNITRDGRFRWTSHRIAEYLYNHLDYRANQYHLPFDNSRDNFVLAYLFADDAVQPAPPSGASRITWRHPMAKVPLEELKARPGLWHMRMDGSQWVPDKLVLSSGGQAQDLWGLVELLPHGGHCGELPGNLTNLMIHDAALLAGNGYYELTPDFNNILWVEDLDGLAADPRPMTTEVPIFVEDPAFTFARIKTTAYQHLPLTYTRDLLFVKNGFVVVKDRVEFGATMKVRLGPCYQTRSLGPECGENWFNAYFDQLYYTGLGLGRGVQAIRNPSWDLLVYFTPRPDRKHTVQDKTLENIWRNAPVQIRQVWSGMAKAGQTLTFTSALLPHVPTMTPKDFVEPPRGSKDAPRIELFHDDDDLSVVKLTSEMDPQNRIRSDWYVMLNATGKLATAGPLASDGAVAIVGFGHTGQIEQRVLMGGSTLAFRGADEAPKARKHEARPAQLPQELLK
;
A
#
# COMPACT_ATOMS: atom_id res chain seq x y z
N MET A 1 61.14 0.17 -57.78
CA MET A 1 60.45 1.46 -57.54
C MET A 1 59.42 1.66 -58.66
N PRO A 2 58.23 2.24 -58.44
CA PRO A 2 57.22 1.92 -57.42
C PRO A 2 55.76 1.80 -57.99
N ARG A 3 54.80 1.52 -57.09
CA ARG A 3 53.34 1.81 -57.09
C ARG A 3 52.36 0.70 -57.54
N THR A 4 51.77 -0.07 -56.62
CA THR A 4 50.55 0.18 -55.78
C THR A 4 49.23 0.15 -56.58
N LEU A 5 48.53 -0.98 -56.57
CA LEU A 5 47.09 -1.08 -56.85
C LEU A 5 46.49 -2.07 -55.84
N THR A 6 45.89 -1.55 -54.78
CA THR A 6 45.27 -2.34 -53.70
C THR A 6 43.79 -1.99 -53.60
N CYS A 7 42.95 -3.01 -53.84
CA CYS A 7 41.61 -3.26 -53.32
C CYS A 7 40.58 -2.11 -53.26
N CYS A 8 39.67 -2.11 -54.24
CA CYS A 8 38.27 -1.72 -54.03
C CYS A 8 37.52 -2.90 -53.38
N LEU A 9 37.43 -2.91 -52.05
CA LEU A 9 36.46 -3.70 -51.31
C LEU A 9 35.69 -2.69 -50.45
N ALA A 10 34.65 -2.11 -51.04
CA ALA A 10 33.70 -1.27 -50.33
C ALA A 10 32.97 -2.14 -49.31
N LEU A 11 33.23 -1.85 -48.03
CA LEU A 11 32.46 -2.32 -46.90
C LEU A 11 31.02 -1.80 -47.01
N LEU A 12 30.13 -2.61 -47.59
CA LEU A 12 28.70 -2.52 -47.34
C LEU A 12 28.44 -3.02 -45.91
N SER A 13 28.66 -2.15 -44.93
CA SER A 13 28.06 -2.31 -43.61
C SER A 13 26.55 -2.09 -43.75
N CYS A 14 25.82 -3.15 -44.07
CA CYS A 14 24.37 -3.17 -43.90
C CYS A 14 24.09 -2.98 -42.41
N ALA A 15 23.77 -1.75 -42.00
CA ALA A 15 23.14 -1.51 -40.72
C ALA A 15 21.85 -2.33 -40.72
N ALA A 16 21.74 -3.31 -39.82
CA ALA A 16 20.47 -3.98 -39.58
C ALA A 16 19.47 -2.88 -39.21
N ALA A 17 18.44 -2.68 -40.05
CA ALA A 17 17.38 -1.73 -39.76
C ALA A 17 16.78 -2.09 -38.39
N GLN A 18 16.93 -1.22 -37.40
CA GLN A 18 16.29 -1.40 -36.10
C GLN A 18 14.77 -1.36 -36.34
N ALA A 19 14.10 -2.47 -36.02
CA ALA A 19 12.66 -2.57 -36.20
C ALA A 19 11.96 -1.63 -35.22
N GLY A 20 11.45 -0.50 -35.71
CA GLY A 20 10.50 0.32 -34.96
C GLY A 20 9.17 -0.42 -34.79
N SER A 21 8.39 -0.05 -33.79
CA SER A 21 7.05 -0.59 -33.54
C SER A 21 5.97 0.45 -33.82
N LEU A 22 4.83 0.00 -34.34
CA LEU A 22 3.64 0.81 -34.57
C LEU A 22 2.49 0.30 -33.70
N THR A 23 1.84 1.20 -32.98
CA THR A 23 0.63 0.92 -32.19
C THR A 23 -0.44 1.96 -32.50
N ASP A 24 -1.68 1.72 -32.07
CA ASP A 24 -2.70 2.77 -32.07
C ASP A 24 -2.28 3.91 -31.14
N THR A 25 -2.51 5.14 -31.57
CA THR A 25 -2.25 6.29 -30.71
C THR A 25 -3.27 6.34 -29.58
N PRO A 26 -2.83 6.24 -28.31
CA PRO A 26 -3.74 6.37 -27.18
C PRO A 26 -4.33 7.79 -27.17
N THR A 27 -5.52 7.94 -26.58
CA THR A 27 -6.14 9.26 -26.48
C THR A 27 -5.29 10.17 -25.59
N GLN A 28 -4.84 11.29 -26.14
CA GLN A 28 -4.03 12.29 -25.46
C GLN A 28 -4.46 13.71 -25.88
N TYR A 29 -4.27 14.67 -24.98
CA TYR A 29 -4.72 16.05 -25.17
C TYR A 29 -3.52 17.01 -25.25
N PRO A 30 -3.38 17.78 -26.33
CA PRO A 30 -2.30 18.74 -26.46
C PRO A 30 -2.54 19.95 -25.55
N ILE A 31 -1.53 20.34 -24.80
CA ILE A 31 -1.42 21.64 -24.13
C ILE A 31 -0.49 22.48 -25.00
N ARG A 32 -1.05 23.47 -25.66
CA ARG A 32 -0.30 24.30 -26.62
C ARG A 32 0.33 25.49 -25.93
N ARG A 33 1.37 26.03 -26.56
CA ARG A 33 1.80 27.40 -26.28
C ARG A 33 0.70 28.37 -26.70
N PRO A 34 0.43 29.40 -25.89
CA PRO A 34 -0.62 30.34 -26.22
C PRO A 34 -0.16 31.19 -27.42
N PRO A 35 -1.04 31.47 -28.40
CA PRO A 35 -0.68 32.24 -29.61
C PRO A 35 -0.39 33.72 -29.32
N LYS A 36 -0.82 34.19 -28.13
CA LYS A 36 -0.53 35.50 -27.57
C LYS A 36 -0.14 35.31 -26.10
N PRO A 37 0.61 36.24 -25.48
CA PRO A 37 0.85 36.20 -24.04
C PRO A 37 -0.48 36.11 -23.27
N VAL A 38 -0.59 35.15 -22.35
CA VAL A 38 -1.75 35.02 -21.46
C VAL A 38 -1.70 36.13 -20.42
N VAL A 39 -2.81 36.83 -20.26
CA VAL A 39 -2.98 37.94 -19.33
C VAL A 39 -3.97 37.49 -18.26
N ILE A 40 -3.48 37.26 -17.05
CA ILE A 40 -4.32 36.87 -15.90
C ILE A 40 -5.14 38.08 -15.42
N ASP A 41 -6.33 38.27 -16.01
CA ASP A 41 -7.28 39.37 -15.72
C ASP A 41 -8.74 38.93 -15.52
N GLY A 42 -9.06 37.65 -15.76
CA GLY A 42 -10.35 37.02 -15.55
C GLY A 42 -11.33 37.11 -16.73
N LYS A 43 -10.96 37.71 -17.87
CA LYS A 43 -11.88 37.89 -19.01
C LYS A 43 -11.89 36.74 -20.01
N LEU A 44 -10.81 35.97 -20.05
CA LEU A 44 -10.62 34.81 -20.91
C LEU A 44 -10.60 35.09 -22.44
N ASP A 45 -10.38 36.33 -22.87
CA ASP A 45 -10.45 36.77 -24.27
C ASP A 45 -9.43 36.05 -25.18
N GLU A 46 -8.33 35.57 -24.61
CA GLU A 46 -7.25 34.84 -25.29
C GLU A 46 -7.47 33.32 -25.38
N TRP A 47 -8.53 32.79 -24.75
CA TRP A 47 -8.77 31.35 -24.64
C TRP A 47 -9.83 30.88 -25.63
N ASP A 48 -9.56 29.74 -26.31
CA ASP A 48 -10.56 29.04 -27.12
C ASP A 48 -11.22 27.93 -26.30
N LEU A 49 -12.07 28.31 -25.35
CA LEU A 49 -12.79 27.37 -24.48
C LEU A 49 -13.82 26.54 -25.25
N ALA A 50 -14.36 27.06 -26.36
CA ALA A 50 -15.36 26.37 -27.17
C ALA A 50 -14.81 25.07 -27.77
N SER A 51 -13.53 25.07 -28.17
CA SER A 51 -12.86 23.87 -28.70
C SER A 51 -12.23 22.97 -27.62
N SER A 52 -12.28 23.37 -26.34
CA SER A 52 -11.66 22.60 -25.27
C SER A 52 -12.30 21.21 -25.12
N PRO A 53 -11.48 20.14 -24.96
CA PRO A 53 -11.97 18.80 -24.67
C PRO A 53 -12.46 18.63 -23.22
N CYS A 54 -12.10 19.55 -22.30
CA CYS A 54 -12.38 19.46 -20.88
C CYS A 54 -13.73 20.09 -20.56
N VAL A 55 -14.81 19.36 -20.86
CA VAL A 55 -16.19 19.78 -20.59
C VAL A 55 -16.66 19.16 -19.28
N ILE A 56 -16.90 20.01 -18.29
CA ILE A 56 -17.41 19.64 -16.97
C ILE A 56 -18.93 19.81 -17.03
N SER A 57 -19.68 18.72 -17.01
CA SER A 57 -21.13 18.78 -17.11
C SER A 57 -21.75 17.55 -16.46
N PRO A 58 -22.71 17.72 -15.54
CA PRO A 58 -23.46 16.60 -14.95
C PRO A 58 -24.38 15.93 -15.98
N ALA A 59 -24.76 16.63 -17.06
CA ALA A 59 -25.56 16.08 -18.15
C ALA A 59 -24.74 15.30 -19.20
N SER A 60 -23.41 15.37 -19.13
CA SER A 60 -22.51 14.73 -20.08
C SER A 60 -22.59 13.21 -20.04
N LYS A 61 -22.61 12.57 -21.21
CA LYS A 61 -22.48 11.11 -21.37
C LYS A 61 -21.04 10.67 -21.62
N ASP A 62 -20.11 11.61 -21.58
CA ASP A 62 -18.69 11.33 -21.69
C ASP A 62 -18.25 10.43 -20.52
N PRO A 63 -17.60 9.29 -20.74
CA PRO A 63 -17.11 8.44 -19.66
C PRO A 63 -16.08 9.14 -18.76
N ARG A 64 -15.48 10.25 -19.22
CA ARG A 64 -14.60 11.11 -18.41
C ARG A 64 -15.38 11.99 -17.45
N SER A 65 -16.66 12.26 -17.70
CA SER A 65 -17.49 13.07 -16.80
C SER A 65 -17.94 12.24 -15.61
N SER A 66 -17.80 12.79 -14.42
CA SER A 66 -18.14 12.13 -13.17
C SER A 66 -18.87 13.08 -12.22
N ILE A 67 -19.79 12.55 -11.42
CA ILE A 67 -20.49 13.31 -10.39
C ILE A 67 -20.02 12.76 -9.05
N HIS A 68 -19.58 13.65 -8.16
CA HIS A 68 -19.13 13.33 -6.81
C HIS A 68 -19.95 14.15 -5.82
N ALA A 69 -21.17 13.71 -5.53
CA ALA A 69 -22.02 14.34 -4.52
C ALA A 69 -21.62 13.84 -3.13
N ASN A 70 -21.35 14.76 -2.20
CA ASN A 70 -21.13 14.40 -0.80
C ASN A 70 -22.44 13.93 -0.13
N GLU A 71 -23.58 14.45 -0.61
CA GLU A 71 -24.90 14.01 -0.20
C GLU A 71 -25.63 13.38 -1.40
N PRO A 72 -25.86 12.06 -1.39
CA PRO A 72 -26.62 11.31 -2.38
C PRO A 72 -27.93 11.93 -2.89
N THR A 73 -28.65 12.63 -2.00
CA THR A 73 -29.94 13.29 -2.24
C THR A 73 -29.82 14.71 -2.79
N ASN A 74 -28.62 15.30 -2.75
CA ASN A 74 -28.29 16.58 -3.34
C ASN A 74 -27.33 16.33 -4.51
N GLN A 75 -27.87 15.95 -5.67
CA GLN A 75 -27.07 15.82 -6.88
C GLN A 75 -27.19 17.08 -7.72
N PRO A 76 -26.18 17.39 -8.55
CA PRO A 76 -26.25 18.48 -9.49
C PRO A 76 -27.55 18.45 -10.31
N LYS A 77 -28.33 19.54 -10.26
CA LYS A 77 -29.68 19.62 -10.86
C LYS A 77 -29.63 19.71 -12.38
N GLY A 78 -28.47 20.01 -12.94
CA GLY A 78 -28.20 20.08 -14.37
C GLY A 78 -27.03 21.01 -14.66
N ASP A 79 -26.82 21.35 -15.93
CA ASP A 79 -25.69 22.21 -16.33
C ASP A 79 -25.80 23.65 -15.82
N ALA A 80 -27.00 24.10 -15.44
CA ALA A 80 -27.21 25.44 -14.88
C ALA A 80 -26.75 25.54 -13.42
N ASP A 81 -26.84 24.44 -12.68
CA ASP A 81 -26.47 24.31 -11.27
C ASP A 81 -24.95 24.29 -11.12
N ILE A 82 -24.29 23.40 -11.87
CA ILE A 82 -22.84 23.43 -12.01
C ILE A 82 -22.40 22.82 -13.33
N SER A 83 -21.72 23.61 -14.17
CA SER A 83 -21.01 23.11 -15.34
C SER A 83 -19.89 24.05 -15.74
N GLY A 84 -19.13 23.68 -16.76
CA GLY A 84 -18.13 24.58 -17.30
C GLY A 84 -17.20 23.93 -18.30
N ARG A 85 -16.21 24.72 -18.70
CA ARG A 85 -15.12 24.30 -19.58
C ARG A 85 -13.81 24.76 -18.97
N ALA A 86 -12.84 23.86 -18.94
CA ALA A 86 -11.47 24.19 -18.57
C ALA A 86 -10.59 24.23 -19.82
N ALA A 87 -9.60 25.11 -19.89
CA ALA A 87 -8.60 25.13 -20.95
C ALA A 87 -7.19 25.23 -20.34
N LEU A 88 -6.21 24.71 -21.08
CA LEU A 88 -4.81 24.68 -20.65
C LEU A 88 -3.91 25.29 -21.72
N ALA A 89 -2.92 26.03 -21.27
CA ALA A 89 -1.81 26.51 -22.10
C ALA A 89 -0.51 26.44 -21.29
N TRP A 90 0.64 26.54 -21.95
CA TRP A 90 1.93 26.52 -21.25
C TRP A 90 2.99 27.40 -21.92
N ASP A 91 3.98 27.81 -21.15
CA ASP A 91 5.27 28.32 -21.64
C ASP A 91 6.41 27.83 -20.73
N GLU A 92 7.63 28.34 -20.93
CA GLU A 92 8.81 27.99 -20.13
C GLU A 92 8.66 28.31 -18.64
N GLN A 93 7.77 29.23 -18.26
CA GLN A 93 7.65 29.75 -16.90
C GLN A 93 6.46 29.15 -16.17
N CYS A 94 5.30 29.02 -16.83
CA CYS A 94 4.03 28.69 -16.21
C CYS A 94 3.24 27.62 -16.95
N LEU A 95 2.49 26.84 -16.15
CA LEU A 95 1.25 26.21 -16.58
C LEU A 95 0.14 27.23 -16.43
N TYR A 96 -0.63 27.46 -17.49
CA TYR A 96 -1.80 28.31 -17.47
C TYR A 96 -3.06 27.45 -17.47
N VAL A 97 -4.02 27.83 -16.62
CA VAL A 97 -5.34 27.20 -16.53
C VAL A 97 -6.38 28.28 -16.65
N ALA A 98 -7.41 28.05 -17.45
CA ALA A 98 -8.63 28.85 -17.47
C ALA A 98 -9.87 27.99 -17.25
N GLY A 99 -10.90 28.56 -16.66
CA GLY A 99 -12.20 27.98 -16.42
C GLY A 99 -13.30 28.97 -16.73
N GLN A 100 -14.21 28.61 -17.63
CA GLN A 100 -15.50 29.28 -17.78
C GLN A 100 -16.54 28.41 -17.11
N MET A 101 -17.02 28.85 -15.96
CA MET A 101 -17.90 28.10 -15.07
C MET A 101 -19.31 28.69 -15.12
N VAL A 102 -20.28 27.80 -15.15
CA VAL A 102 -21.71 28.09 -15.04
C VAL A 102 -22.17 27.56 -13.69
N ASP A 103 -22.88 28.43 -12.97
CA ASP A 103 -23.32 28.19 -11.61
C ASP A 103 -24.50 29.15 -11.35
N ASP A 104 -25.61 28.63 -10.83
CA ASP A 104 -26.81 29.41 -10.57
C ASP A 104 -26.81 30.09 -9.19
N HIS A 105 -25.88 29.74 -8.30
CA HIS A 105 -25.67 30.43 -7.04
C HIS A 105 -24.19 30.51 -6.61
N LEU A 106 -23.61 31.67 -6.85
CA LEU A 106 -22.21 31.92 -6.49
C LEU A 106 -21.98 32.17 -4.99
N VAL A 107 -21.36 31.21 -4.30
CA VAL A 107 -20.80 31.34 -2.96
C VAL A 107 -19.28 31.45 -3.00
N GLY A 108 -18.80 32.68 -2.79
CA GLY A 108 -17.38 32.96 -2.60
C GLY A 108 -16.91 32.81 -1.16
N ILE A 109 -15.61 33.07 -0.94
CA ILE A 109 -14.99 33.05 0.38
C ILE A 109 -15.65 34.05 1.36
N LYS A 110 -16.06 33.59 2.56
CA LYS A 110 -16.71 34.42 3.59
C LYS A 110 -15.85 35.64 4.02
N PRO A 111 -16.41 36.87 4.04
CA PRO A 111 -15.65 38.10 4.29
C PRO A 111 -14.99 38.22 5.68
N ASP A 112 -15.58 37.59 6.71
CA ASP A 112 -15.24 37.69 8.14
C ASP A 112 -14.23 36.62 8.62
N SER A 113 -13.72 35.83 7.69
CA SER A 113 -12.62 34.92 7.94
C SER A 113 -11.34 35.71 8.29
N ALA A 114 -10.91 35.64 9.55
CA ALA A 114 -9.74 36.37 10.05
C ALA A 114 -8.48 36.06 9.21
N GLY A 115 -8.04 37.00 8.35
CA GLY A 115 -6.89 36.80 7.45
C GLY A 115 -7.21 36.11 6.11
N ASN A 116 -8.44 36.28 5.58
CA ASN A 116 -8.92 35.63 4.35
C ASN A 116 -8.99 34.10 4.42
N GLN A 117 -9.20 33.57 5.62
CA GLN A 117 -9.35 32.14 5.92
C GLN A 117 -10.67 31.56 5.38
N GLY A 118 -10.78 31.37 4.07
CA GLY A 118 -11.86 30.55 3.50
C GLY A 118 -11.80 29.11 4.03
N PRO A 119 -12.91 28.36 3.98
CA PRO A 119 -12.83 26.90 4.03
C PRO A 119 -11.86 26.38 2.94
N PRO A 120 -11.42 25.11 2.98
CA PRO A 120 -10.75 24.46 1.85
C PRO A 120 -11.50 24.76 0.53
N GLY A 121 -10.91 24.58 -0.66
CA GLY A 121 -11.59 24.83 -1.96
C GLY A 121 -12.93 24.11 -2.18
N TRP A 122 -13.33 23.31 -1.22
CA TRP A 122 -14.60 22.62 -1.01
C TRP A 122 -15.64 23.38 -0.18
N GLY A 123 -15.44 24.68 0.10
CA GLY A 123 -16.42 25.49 0.83
C GLY A 123 -16.67 26.87 0.21
N CYS A 124 -16.30 27.01 -1.06
CA CYS A 124 -16.75 28.02 -2.00
C CYS A 124 -16.70 27.42 -3.40
N ASP A 125 -17.38 28.03 -4.37
CA ASP A 125 -17.34 27.52 -5.74
C ASP A 125 -15.93 27.60 -6.28
N SER A 126 -15.48 26.57 -6.96
CA SER A 126 -14.08 26.46 -7.37
C SER A 126 -13.92 25.59 -8.60
N LEU A 127 -13.00 25.97 -9.49
CA LEU A 127 -12.40 25.03 -10.44
C LEU A 127 -11.15 24.42 -9.80
N MET A 128 -11.14 23.12 -9.59
CA MET A 128 -10.03 22.37 -9.02
C MET A 128 -9.28 21.63 -10.12
N VAL A 129 -7.96 21.70 -10.09
CA VAL A 129 -7.07 21.06 -11.07
C VAL A 129 -6.18 20.06 -10.38
N LEU A 130 -6.25 18.81 -10.84
CA LEU A 130 -5.28 17.78 -10.51
C LEU A 130 -4.22 17.74 -11.60
N VAL A 131 -2.94 17.76 -11.24
CA VAL A 131 -1.83 17.69 -12.21
C VAL A 131 -0.74 16.77 -11.69
N HIS A 132 -0.34 15.80 -12.49
CA HIS A 132 0.66 14.79 -12.15
C HIS A 132 1.68 14.55 -13.25
N SER A 133 2.86 14.13 -12.83
CA SER A 133 3.92 13.63 -13.70
C SER A 133 4.64 12.51 -12.95
N PHE A 134 4.82 11.37 -13.61
CA PHE A 134 5.59 10.24 -13.07
C PHE A 134 7.04 10.28 -13.57
N ARG A 135 7.27 10.81 -14.79
CA ARG A 135 8.61 10.99 -15.36
C ARG A 135 9.45 12.01 -14.59
N GLN A 136 8.81 13.08 -14.12
CA GLN A 136 9.41 14.11 -13.28
C GLN A 136 8.55 14.25 -12.01
N PRO A 137 8.97 13.70 -10.86
CA PRO A 137 8.25 13.86 -9.60
C PRO A 137 8.08 15.36 -9.29
N MET A 138 6.84 15.79 -9.04
CA MET A 138 6.55 17.18 -8.67
C MET A 138 6.53 17.32 -7.14
N LYS A 139 6.79 18.53 -6.63
CA LYS A 139 6.82 18.86 -5.18
C LYS A 139 5.54 18.44 -4.43
N THR A 140 4.41 18.43 -5.13
CA THR A 140 3.08 18.05 -4.64
C THR A 140 2.68 16.60 -4.97
N ASN A 141 3.50 15.89 -5.75
CA ASN A 141 3.17 14.62 -6.40
C ASN A 141 4.17 13.52 -6.03
N SER A 142 4.34 13.25 -4.74
CA SER A 142 4.60 11.85 -4.44
C SER A 142 3.33 11.09 -4.83
N PRO A 143 3.39 10.04 -5.66
CA PRO A 143 2.25 9.13 -5.85
C PRO A 143 1.77 8.50 -4.53
N TYR A 144 2.48 8.80 -3.43
CA TYR A 144 2.35 8.25 -2.09
C TYR A 144 2.00 9.33 -1.05
N SER A 145 1.72 10.55 -1.49
CA SER A 145 1.10 11.62 -0.69
C SER A 145 -0.22 12.00 -1.34
N LYS A 146 -1.31 12.17 -0.57
CA LYS A 146 -2.57 12.73 -1.08
C LYS A 146 -2.27 14.01 -1.85
N THR A 147 -2.45 13.97 -3.16
CA THR A 147 -2.04 15.07 -4.03
C THR A 147 -2.95 16.26 -3.80
N PRO A 148 -2.40 17.47 -3.56
CA PRO A 148 -3.20 18.67 -3.54
C PRO A 148 -3.68 19.01 -4.97
N PHE A 149 -4.98 19.01 -5.18
CA PHE A 149 -5.68 19.84 -6.16
C PHE A 149 -5.23 21.29 -5.99
N LEU A 150 -4.98 21.94 -7.11
CA LEU A 150 -4.83 23.37 -7.21
C LEU A 150 -6.23 23.97 -7.32
N GLY A 151 -6.73 24.55 -6.23
CA GLY A 151 -8.08 25.11 -6.17
C GLY A 151 -8.12 26.56 -6.67
N LEU A 152 -8.77 26.80 -7.79
CA LEU A 152 -9.07 28.12 -8.34
C LEU A 152 -10.45 28.57 -7.86
N ARG A 153 -10.48 29.26 -6.71
CA ARG A 153 -11.72 29.60 -5.97
C ARG A 153 -12.49 30.76 -6.62
N TYR A 154 -13.80 30.87 -6.38
CA TYR A 154 -14.57 32.07 -6.66
C TYR A 154 -14.39 33.12 -5.54
N ALA A 155 -14.23 34.38 -5.93
CA ALA A 155 -14.09 35.51 -5.00
C ALA A 155 -14.89 36.72 -5.51
N PRO A 156 -15.89 37.23 -4.74
CA PRO A 156 -16.86 38.20 -5.25
C PRO A 156 -16.26 39.59 -5.53
N THR A 157 -16.81 40.25 -6.56
CA THR A 157 -16.42 41.61 -6.98
C THR A 157 -17.42 42.66 -6.48
N GLY A 158 -17.05 43.52 -5.52
CA GLY A 158 -17.96 44.52 -4.91
C GLY A 158 -17.24 45.77 -4.37
N PRO A 159 -17.85 46.67 -3.58
CA PRO A 159 -17.20 47.90 -3.07
C PRO A 159 -16.01 47.66 -2.12
N ASN A 160 -15.84 46.42 -1.66
CA ASN A 160 -14.56 45.85 -1.18
C ASN A 160 -14.11 44.75 -2.16
N PRO A 161 -13.67 45.09 -3.38
CA PRO A 161 -13.49 44.10 -4.44
C PRO A 161 -12.22 43.31 -4.19
N ARG A 162 -12.33 41.97 -4.14
CA ARG A 162 -11.15 41.08 -4.09
C ARG A 162 -10.69 40.59 -5.47
N GLY A 163 -11.20 41.20 -6.56
CA GLY A 163 -10.83 40.93 -7.95
C GLY A 163 -9.76 41.86 -8.55
N ARG A 164 -8.78 42.32 -7.76
CA ARG A 164 -7.56 42.95 -8.31
C ARG A 164 -6.43 41.93 -8.24
N LEU A 165 -5.62 41.81 -9.30
CA LEU A 165 -4.34 41.07 -9.32
C LEU A 165 -3.66 41.13 -7.94
N LEU A 166 -3.75 40.05 -7.17
CA LEU A 166 -3.05 39.94 -5.90
C LEU A 166 -1.62 39.50 -6.23
N PRO A 167 -0.58 40.29 -5.89
CA PRO A 167 0.81 39.94 -6.22
C PRO A 167 1.33 38.70 -5.47
N ASP A 168 0.60 38.28 -4.43
CA ASP A 168 0.97 37.20 -3.50
C ASP A 168 -0.31 36.42 -3.10
N ALA A 169 -0.62 35.36 -3.83
CA ALA A 169 -1.78 34.49 -3.55
C ALA A 169 -1.61 33.70 -2.24
N ALA A 170 -0.37 33.49 -1.76
CA ALA A 170 -0.07 32.74 -0.54
C ALA A 170 -0.54 33.47 0.72
N ALA A 171 -0.67 34.79 0.67
CA ALA A 171 -1.14 35.62 1.79
C ALA A 171 -2.63 35.38 2.17
N LEU A 172 -3.35 34.55 1.40
CA LEU A 172 -4.77 34.24 1.60
C LEU A 172 -5.02 32.85 2.21
N ASP A 173 -4.03 31.96 2.23
CA ASP A 173 -4.25 30.57 2.63
C ASP A 173 -3.79 30.30 4.07
N LYS A 174 -4.71 29.77 4.88
CA LYS A 174 -4.33 29.03 6.08
C LYS A 174 -3.58 27.80 5.60
N ARG A 175 -2.42 27.50 6.20
CA ARG A 175 -1.67 26.25 5.97
C ARG A 175 -2.51 25.05 6.42
N ASP A 176 -3.46 24.63 5.60
CA ASP A 176 -4.07 23.31 5.69
C ASP A 176 -3.21 22.34 4.86
N ALA A 177 -3.18 21.08 5.26
CA ALA A 177 -2.30 20.06 4.72
C ALA A 177 -2.64 19.66 3.27
N TYR A 178 -3.72 20.18 2.69
CA TYR A 178 -4.34 19.53 1.56
C TYR A 178 -4.51 20.30 0.25
N TRP A 179 -4.61 21.64 0.15
CA TRP A 179 -5.04 22.24 -1.14
C TRP A 179 -4.60 23.70 -1.32
N VAL A 180 -3.59 23.98 -2.16
CA VAL A 180 -2.93 25.31 -2.22
C VAL A 180 -2.47 25.63 -3.65
N LEU A 181 -2.88 26.80 -4.19
CA LEU A 181 -2.16 27.40 -5.32
C LEU A 181 -0.76 27.76 -4.85
N THR A 182 0.26 27.47 -5.66
CA THR A 182 1.63 27.62 -5.19
C THR A 182 1.98 29.08 -4.86
N GLU A 183 2.99 29.27 -4.00
CA GLU A 183 3.36 30.58 -3.43
C GLU A 183 3.50 31.70 -4.48
N ASN A 184 4.01 31.40 -5.68
CA ASN A 184 4.22 32.39 -6.74
C ASN A 184 3.14 32.38 -7.83
N SER A 185 2.02 31.68 -7.63
CA SER A 185 0.92 31.63 -8.58
C SER A 185 0.21 32.99 -8.69
N LYS A 186 -0.16 33.37 -9.91
CA LYS A 186 -1.08 34.49 -10.19
C LYS A 186 -2.43 33.92 -10.55
N TRP A 187 -3.49 34.59 -10.14
CA TRP A 187 -4.85 34.17 -10.44
C TRP A 187 -5.79 35.36 -10.52
N ALA A 188 -6.85 35.24 -11.32
CA ALA A 188 -7.90 36.23 -11.49
C ALA A 188 -9.26 35.55 -11.65
N VAL A 189 -10.31 36.22 -11.19
CA VAL A 189 -11.70 35.75 -11.25
C VAL A 189 -12.57 36.92 -11.67
N THR A 190 -13.54 36.68 -12.56
CA THR A 190 -14.57 37.65 -12.94
C THR A 190 -15.93 36.98 -12.92
N GLU A 191 -16.88 37.59 -12.22
CA GLU A 191 -18.28 37.16 -12.24
C GLU A 191 -18.91 37.42 -13.62
N THR A 192 -19.73 36.48 -14.08
CA THR A 192 -20.46 36.55 -15.35
C THR A 192 -21.96 36.43 -15.07
N PRO A 193 -22.84 36.79 -16.03
CA PRO A 193 -24.28 36.64 -15.82
C PRO A 193 -24.77 35.20 -15.59
N GLN A 194 -23.93 34.19 -15.84
CA GLN A 194 -24.27 32.77 -15.75
C GLN A 194 -23.40 32.00 -14.75
N GLY A 195 -22.49 32.65 -14.03
CA GLY A 195 -21.49 31.99 -13.19
C GLY A 195 -20.22 32.80 -13.09
N TYR A 196 -19.04 32.21 -13.30
CA TYR A 196 -17.77 32.92 -13.17
C TYR A 196 -16.70 32.42 -14.15
N ASN A 197 -15.81 33.34 -14.52
CA ASN A 197 -14.57 33.05 -15.21
C ASN A 197 -13.43 33.04 -14.20
N VAL A 198 -12.50 32.09 -14.34
CA VAL A 198 -11.29 32.01 -13.52
C VAL A 198 -10.10 31.65 -14.38
N GLU A 199 -8.93 32.20 -14.08
CA GLU A 199 -7.69 31.76 -14.68
C GLU A 199 -6.50 31.93 -13.75
N ALA A 200 -5.46 31.13 -13.98
CA ALA A 200 -4.25 31.16 -13.19
C ALA A 200 -3.00 30.89 -14.03
N ALA A 201 -1.89 31.52 -13.62
CA ALA A 201 -0.54 31.21 -14.06
C ALA A 201 0.20 30.57 -12.88
N ILE A 202 0.51 29.28 -13.01
CA ILE A 202 1.15 28.45 -11.99
C ILE A 202 2.61 28.21 -12.40
N PRO A 203 3.60 28.77 -11.68
CA PRO A 203 4.99 28.62 -12.05
C PRO A 203 5.48 27.18 -11.94
N TRP A 204 6.11 26.66 -13.01
CA TRP A 204 6.65 25.30 -13.02
C TRP A 204 7.69 25.05 -11.93
N LYS A 205 8.46 26.09 -11.58
CA LYS A 205 9.45 26.06 -10.50
C LYS A 205 8.82 25.69 -9.14
N ASP A 206 7.58 26.12 -8.90
CA ASP A 206 6.90 25.86 -7.63
C ASP A 206 6.39 24.42 -7.56
N LEU A 207 6.07 23.83 -8.72
CA LEU A 207 5.75 22.42 -8.88
C LEU A 207 7.01 21.54 -8.90
N ALA A 208 8.21 22.12 -8.88
CA ALA A 208 9.48 21.43 -9.09
C ALA A 208 9.51 20.60 -10.40
N PHE A 209 8.92 21.14 -11.46
CA PHE A 209 8.85 20.52 -12.78
C PHE A 209 9.61 21.34 -13.82
N THR A 210 10.25 20.69 -14.79
CA THR A 210 10.89 21.37 -15.92
C THR A 210 10.08 21.13 -17.20
N PRO A 211 9.39 22.14 -17.75
CA PRO A 211 8.54 21.96 -18.91
C PRO A 211 9.35 21.78 -20.19
N ARG A 212 8.96 20.82 -21.02
CA ARG A 212 9.57 20.55 -22.33
C ARG A 212 8.51 20.07 -23.31
N PRO A 213 8.63 20.39 -24.62
CA PRO A 213 7.78 19.78 -25.63
C PRO A 213 7.90 18.25 -25.57
N GLY A 214 6.75 17.60 -25.58
CA GLY A 214 6.59 16.16 -25.46
C GLY A 214 6.24 15.67 -24.05
N GLU A 215 6.48 16.44 -22.99
CA GLU A 215 6.24 15.98 -21.61
C GLU A 215 4.80 15.55 -21.38
N ARG A 216 4.63 14.49 -20.59
CA ARG A 216 3.33 13.93 -20.21
C ARG A 216 2.89 14.48 -18.87
N LEU A 217 1.66 14.97 -18.83
CA LEU A 217 0.97 15.36 -17.61
C LEU A 217 -0.32 14.56 -17.48
N PHE A 218 -0.60 14.04 -16.30
CA PHE A 218 -1.84 13.35 -15.98
C PHE A 218 -2.72 14.35 -15.26
N MET A 219 -3.83 14.75 -15.88
CA MET A 219 -4.63 15.86 -15.38
C MET A 219 -6.11 15.54 -15.36
N ALA A 220 -6.77 16.05 -14.32
CA ALA A 220 -8.21 15.98 -14.16
C ALA A 220 -8.73 17.32 -13.63
N PHE A 221 -10.00 17.59 -13.90
CA PHE A 221 -10.68 18.80 -13.43
C PHE A 221 -11.87 18.41 -12.58
N LEU A 222 -12.16 19.23 -11.58
CA LEU A 222 -13.32 19.07 -10.74
C LEU A 222 -13.87 20.45 -10.42
N ALA A 223 -15.13 20.69 -10.75
CA ALA A 223 -15.84 21.87 -10.32
C ALA A 223 -16.52 21.56 -8.98
N ALA A 224 -16.38 22.45 -8.01
CA ALA A 224 -17.06 22.42 -6.73
C ALA A 224 -18.14 23.50 -6.72
N ASP A 225 -19.34 23.14 -6.28
CA ASP A 225 -20.51 24.00 -6.12
C ASP A 225 -20.94 23.98 -4.65
N ILE A 226 -21.13 25.17 -4.08
CA ILE A 226 -21.55 25.40 -2.71
C ILE A 226 -22.79 26.30 -2.68
N ASP A 227 -23.93 25.73 -3.00
CA ASP A 227 -25.23 26.37 -2.75
C ASP A 227 -25.53 26.59 -1.24
N PRO A 228 -26.20 27.69 -0.86
CA PRO A 228 -26.70 27.88 0.50
C PRO A 228 -27.65 26.77 0.92
N ASP A 229 -27.49 26.28 2.14
CA ASP A 229 -28.30 25.21 2.73
C ASP A 229 -28.19 23.85 1.99
N GLU A 230 -27.25 23.72 1.06
CA GLU A 230 -26.95 22.50 0.32
C GLU A 230 -25.59 21.89 0.72
N ALA A 231 -25.44 20.58 0.49
CA ALA A 231 -24.15 19.90 0.66
C ALA A 231 -23.31 20.08 -0.61
N LEU A 232 -21.98 20.11 -0.45
CA LEU A 232 -21.03 20.23 -1.56
C LEU A 232 -21.32 19.26 -2.70
N ASN A 233 -21.56 19.85 -3.87
CA ASN A 233 -21.69 19.17 -5.15
C ASN A 233 -20.38 19.25 -5.92
N GLN A 234 -20.07 18.22 -6.68
CA GLN A 234 -18.87 18.20 -7.48
C GLN A 234 -19.11 17.52 -8.82
N VAL A 235 -18.62 18.13 -9.89
CA VAL A 235 -18.66 17.56 -11.23
C VAL A 235 -17.25 17.52 -11.79
N GLY A 236 -16.80 16.32 -12.15
CA GLY A 236 -15.46 16.03 -12.61
C GLY A 236 -15.38 15.82 -14.11
N TRP A 237 -14.19 16.07 -14.66
CA TRP A 237 -13.77 15.59 -15.97
C TRP A 237 -12.41 14.90 -15.82
N GLY A 238 -12.33 13.63 -16.20
CA GLY A 238 -11.13 12.80 -16.10
C GLY A 238 -10.75 12.37 -14.68
N TYR A 239 -11.60 12.64 -13.69
CA TYR A 239 -11.31 12.34 -12.28
C TYR A 239 -11.83 10.95 -11.90
N HIS A 240 -10.90 10.00 -11.72
CA HIS A 240 -11.21 8.59 -11.41
C HIS A 240 -10.56 8.07 -10.11
N GLY A 241 -10.15 8.97 -9.23
CA GLY A 241 -9.53 8.64 -7.93
C GLY A 241 -8.01 8.49 -7.99
N GLU A 242 -7.50 7.65 -8.90
CA GLU A 242 -6.06 7.41 -9.03
C GLU A 242 -5.38 8.32 -10.07
N PRO A 243 -4.23 8.94 -9.77
CA PRO A 243 -3.51 9.79 -10.70
C PRO A 243 -3.15 9.14 -12.04
N LYS A 244 -2.83 7.83 -12.05
CA LYS A 244 -2.49 7.10 -13.28
C LYS A 244 -3.68 6.84 -14.21
N ASP A 245 -4.90 6.93 -13.66
CA ASP A 245 -6.15 6.76 -14.42
C ASP A 245 -6.62 8.09 -15.03
N CYS A 246 -5.98 9.21 -14.68
CA CYS A 246 -6.32 10.52 -15.23
C CYS A 246 -5.93 10.60 -16.72
N PRO A 247 -6.69 11.36 -17.54
CA PRO A 247 -6.33 11.65 -18.92
C PRO A 247 -4.90 12.17 -19.09
N VAL A 248 -4.23 11.68 -20.14
CA VAL A 248 -2.86 12.11 -20.47
C VAL A 248 -2.89 13.35 -21.35
N PHE A 249 -2.25 14.40 -20.88
CA PHE A 249 -1.96 15.62 -21.60
C PHE A 249 -0.50 15.66 -22.04
N ARG A 250 -0.23 16.39 -23.14
CA ARG A 250 1.11 16.56 -23.71
C ARG A 250 1.44 18.04 -23.83
N LEU A 251 2.58 18.48 -23.30
CA LEU A 251 3.10 19.81 -23.62
C LEU A 251 3.57 19.80 -25.07
N VAL A 252 3.03 20.68 -25.93
CA VAL A 252 3.35 20.65 -27.37
C VAL A 252 3.60 22.05 -27.93
N ASP A 253 4.47 22.10 -28.94
CA ASP A 253 4.66 23.28 -29.80
C ASP A 253 3.75 23.23 -31.05
N GLN A 254 3.34 22.02 -31.46
CA GLN A 254 2.51 21.75 -32.64
C GLN A 254 1.68 20.47 -32.44
N ASP A 255 0.63 20.29 -33.25
CA ASP A 255 -0.39 19.26 -32.99
C ASP A 255 -0.42 18.08 -33.96
N ASP A 256 0.30 18.18 -35.07
CA ASP A 256 0.26 17.18 -36.14
C ASP A 256 1.07 15.93 -35.78
N ALA A 257 2.18 16.15 -35.07
CA ALA A 257 3.10 15.11 -34.58
C ALA A 257 3.54 15.42 -33.15
N LEU A 258 3.29 14.50 -32.21
CA LEU A 258 3.72 14.66 -30.82
C LEU A 258 4.94 13.77 -30.55
N GLY A 259 6.11 14.39 -30.35
CA GLY A 259 7.33 13.68 -30.03
C GLY A 259 7.50 13.45 -28.53
N LEU A 260 8.14 12.35 -28.16
CA LEU A 260 8.76 12.15 -26.84
C LEU A 260 10.14 11.53 -27.04
N LEU A 261 11.13 12.03 -26.30
CA LEU A 261 12.46 11.44 -26.27
C LEU A 261 12.80 11.06 -24.84
N THR A 262 13.29 9.84 -24.63
CA THR A 262 13.81 9.38 -23.34
C THR A 262 15.21 8.80 -23.49
N ILE A 263 16.12 9.16 -22.59
CA ILE A 263 17.50 8.66 -22.54
C ILE A 263 17.61 7.55 -21.50
N SER A 264 18.32 6.46 -21.85
CA SER A 264 18.43 5.26 -21.03
C SER A 264 19.03 5.47 -19.63
N GLN A 265 19.80 6.53 -19.41
CA GLN A 265 20.51 6.81 -18.16
C GLN A 265 20.56 8.33 -17.91
N ASP A 266 20.64 8.72 -16.63
CA ASP A 266 20.67 10.15 -16.24
C ASP A 266 22.06 10.77 -16.48
N ASP A 267 23.11 10.01 -16.13
CA ASP A 267 24.51 10.33 -16.42
C ASP A 267 25.10 9.21 -17.28
N ILE A 268 25.74 9.56 -18.40
CA ILE A 268 26.31 8.61 -19.35
C ILE A 268 27.83 8.68 -19.32
N PRO A 269 28.53 7.64 -18.85
CA PRO A 269 29.98 7.59 -18.96
C PRO A 269 30.39 7.62 -20.44
N SER A 270 31.32 8.51 -20.79
CA SER A 270 31.76 8.69 -22.19
C SER A 270 32.29 7.41 -22.86
N ASP A 271 32.71 6.41 -22.08
CA ASP A 271 33.22 5.11 -22.53
C ASP A 271 32.16 3.99 -22.55
N LYS A 272 30.90 4.30 -22.28
CA LYS A 272 29.80 3.33 -22.25
C LYS A 272 28.77 3.58 -23.37
N PRO A 273 28.18 2.51 -23.93
CA PRO A 273 27.05 2.66 -24.83
C PRO A 273 25.80 3.13 -24.07
N TRP A 274 24.88 3.74 -24.80
CA TRP A 274 23.60 4.20 -24.27
C TRP A 274 22.52 4.17 -25.34
N ALA A 275 21.26 4.41 -24.98
CA ALA A 275 20.15 4.42 -25.92
C ALA A 275 19.23 5.63 -25.74
N ALA A 276 18.67 6.09 -26.85
CA ALA A 276 17.54 7.01 -26.90
C ALA A 276 16.30 6.26 -27.40
N ARG A 277 15.20 6.35 -26.66
CA ARG A 277 13.88 5.96 -27.13
C ARG A 277 13.20 7.20 -27.69
N ALA A 278 12.73 7.12 -28.93
CA ALA A 278 11.87 8.12 -29.54
C ALA A 278 10.48 7.52 -29.73
N GLU A 279 9.47 8.31 -29.39
CA GLU A 279 8.05 8.03 -29.63
C GLU A 279 7.46 9.21 -30.40
N VAL A 280 6.67 8.91 -31.44
CA VAL A 280 5.99 9.92 -32.26
C VAL A 280 4.54 9.50 -32.44
N ASP A 281 3.63 10.31 -31.95
CA ASP A 281 2.19 10.18 -32.21
C ASP A 281 1.84 10.98 -33.46
N SER A 282 1.54 10.29 -34.56
CA SER A 282 1.07 10.89 -35.82
C SER A 282 -0.44 11.08 -35.74
N ARG A 283 -0.92 12.32 -35.59
CA ARG A 283 -2.34 12.55 -35.26
C ARG A 283 -3.22 12.74 -36.47
N ARG A 284 -2.89 13.72 -37.32
CA ARG A 284 -3.73 14.11 -38.48
C ARG A 284 -3.17 13.60 -39.79
N ASP A 285 -1.89 13.84 -40.03
CA ASP A 285 -1.19 13.46 -41.24
C ASP A 285 -0.09 12.43 -40.95
N PRO A 286 0.21 11.51 -41.89
CA PRO A 286 1.35 10.62 -41.78
C PRO A 286 2.64 11.40 -41.52
N THR A 287 3.47 10.89 -40.62
CA THR A 287 4.75 11.50 -40.27
C THR A 287 5.87 10.51 -40.47
N ARG A 288 7.10 10.99 -40.68
CA ARG A 288 8.27 10.14 -40.76
C ARG A 288 9.29 10.53 -39.71
N ILE A 289 9.75 9.56 -38.92
CA ILE A 289 10.87 9.74 -38.00
C ILE A 289 12.15 9.74 -38.84
N GLU A 290 12.74 10.92 -39.01
CA GLU A 290 13.91 11.09 -39.87
C GLU A 290 15.17 10.64 -39.15
N LEU A 291 15.50 11.29 -38.03
CA LEU A 291 16.73 11.04 -37.30
C LEU A 291 16.63 11.44 -35.83
N ILE A 292 17.55 10.89 -35.04
CA ILE A 292 17.86 11.34 -33.68
C ILE A 292 19.28 11.92 -33.71
N ARG A 293 19.45 13.14 -33.22
CA ARG A 293 20.78 13.79 -33.13
C ARG A 293 21.11 14.28 -31.73
N VAL A 294 22.40 14.35 -31.42
CA VAL A 294 22.92 14.99 -30.21
C VAL A 294 23.56 16.31 -30.60
N VAL A 295 23.18 17.40 -29.95
CA VAL A 295 23.72 18.74 -30.17
C VAL A 295 24.42 19.27 -28.91
N ASN A 296 25.46 20.08 -29.11
CA ASN A 296 26.14 20.79 -28.02
C ASN A 296 25.38 22.07 -27.61
N ALA A 297 25.91 22.81 -26.63
CA ALA A 297 25.32 24.07 -26.16
C ALA A 297 25.22 25.17 -27.25
N GLN A 298 25.97 25.06 -28.35
CA GLN A 298 25.92 25.95 -29.51
C GLN A 298 24.92 25.46 -30.58
N GLY A 299 24.18 24.38 -30.33
CA GLY A 299 23.24 23.78 -31.29
C GLY A 299 23.93 23.02 -32.43
N GLN A 300 25.24 22.78 -32.35
CA GLN A 300 25.97 22.05 -33.38
C GLN A 300 25.82 20.54 -33.14
N SER A 301 25.51 19.81 -34.21
CA SER A 301 25.41 18.35 -34.18
C SER A 301 26.75 17.70 -33.87
N VAL A 302 26.76 16.85 -32.86
CA VAL A 302 27.92 16.08 -32.39
C VAL A 302 27.86 14.67 -32.97
N THR A 303 26.68 14.06 -33.00
CA THR A 303 26.44 12.74 -33.59
C THR A 303 24.97 12.61 -34.01
N GLU A 304 24.71 11.81 -35.05
CA GLU A 304 23.38 11.63 -35.64
C GLU A 304 23.14 10.16 -35.98
N ALA A 305 21.89 9.73 -35.84
CA ALA A 305 21.43 8.41 -36.23
C ALA A 305 20.18 8.54 -37.11
N GLN A 306 20.30 8.11 -38.36
CA GLN A 306 19.22 8.08 -39.33
C GLN A 306 18.27 6.92 -39.02
N ILE A 307 16.96 7.21 -38.95
CA ILE A 307 15.91 6.25 -38.60
C ILE A 307 15.09 5.90 -39.85
N GLY A 308 14.50 6.91 -40.49
CA GLY A 308 13.71 6.78 -41.72
C GLY A 308 12.40 5.97 -41.59
N MET A 309 11.73 6.00 -40.43
CA MET A 309 10.53 5.21 -40.13
C MET A 309 9.23 5.99 -40.41
N ASP A 310 8.35 5.45 -41.24
CA ASP A 310 7.02 6.04 -41.48
C ASP A 310 6.03 5.66 -40.36
N VAL A 311 5.25 6.65 -39.92
CA VAL A 311 4.21 6.54 -38.89
C VAL A 311 2.90 7.04 -39.48
N PRO A 312 1.94 6.14 -39.78
CA PRO A 312 0.64 6.52 -40.33
C PRO A 312 -0.19 7.39 -39.38
N ALA A 313 -1.10 8.19 -39.92
CA ALA A 313 -2.06 8.96 -39.12
C ALA A 313 -2.89 8.06 -38.18
N GLY A 314 -3.07 8.51 -36.94
CA GLY A 314 -3.70 7.76 -35.86
C GLY A 314 -2.81 6.66 -35.24
N LYS A 315 -1.53 6.56 -35.63
CA LYS A 315 -0.58 5.60 -35.08
C LYS A 315 0.54 6.27 -34.31
N THR A 316 1.07 5.53 -33.35
CA THR A 316 2.27 5.88 -32.59
C THR A 316 3.43 5.02 -33.09
N GLY A 317 4.49 5.67 -33.54
CA GLY A 317 5.76 5.05 -33.90
C GLY A 317 6.74 5.11 -32.75
N GLN A 318 7.39 3.99 -32.43
CA GLN A 318 8.44 3.93 -31.42
C GLN A 318 9.71 3.32 -32.00
N VAL A 319 10.85 3.94 -31.70
CA VAL A 319 12.18 3.43 -32.05
C VAL A 319 13.13 3.58 -30.88
N VAL A 320 14.00 2.59 -30.70
CA VAL A 320 15.12 2.66 -29.74
C VAL A 320 16.41 2.70 -30.52
N GLN A 321 17.09 3.84 -30.48
CA GLN A 321 18.37 4.05 -31.10
C GLN A 321 19.50 3.84 -30.09
N GLU A 322 20.41 2.92 -30.39
CA GLU A 322 21.61 2.69 -29.59
C GLU A 322 22.78 3.53 -30.11
N PHE A 323 23.47 4.21 -29.21
CA PHE A 323 24.68 4.98 -29.46
C PHE A 323 25.88 4.22 -28.89
N LYS A 324 26.93 4.06 -29.70
CA LYS A 324 28.16 3.37 -29.30
C LYS A 324 28.91 4.15 -28.22
N ALA A 325 29.73 3.45 -27.44
CA ALA A 325 30.70 4.09 -26.55
C ALA A 325 31.54 5.13 -27.32
N GLY A 326 31.76 6.30 -26.71
CA GLY A 326 32.49 7.41 -27.33
C GLY A 326 31.70 8.21 -28.38
N ALA A 327 30.41 7.91 -28.63
CA ALA A 327 29.59 8.66 -29.60
C ALA A 327 29.49 10.16 -29.27
N VAL A 328 29.64 10.53 -27.99
CA VAL A 328 29.80 11.91 -27.54
C VAL A 328 31.16 12.01 -26.86
N GLY A 329 32.15 12.49 -27.60
CA GLY A 329 33.57 12.30 -27.27
C GLY A 329 34.10 13.09 -26.07
N GLN A 330 33.33 14.02 -25.49
CA GLN A 330 33.75 14.82 -24.34
C GLN A 330 32.70 14.83 -23.24
N PRO A 331 33.07 14.68 -21.95
CA PRO A 331 32.18 14.95 -20.83
C PRO A 331 31.61 16.37 -20.92
N GLY A 332 30.32 16.53 -20.63
CA GLY A 332 29.61 17.79 -20.76
C GLY A 332 28.10 17.62 -20.73
N SER A 333 27.39 18.74 -20.91
CA SER A 333 25.94 18.77 -21.09
C SER A 333 25.61 18.98 -22.56
N TYR A 334 24.70 18.17 -23.07
CA TYR A 334 24.25 18.12 -24.46
C TYR A 334 22.72 18.06 -24.50
N MET A 335 22.16 18.13 -25.69
CA MET A 335 20.72 17.94 -25.93
C MET A 335 20.54 16.88 -27.01
N VAL A 336 19.62 15.95 -26.80
CA VAL A 336 19.19 15.01 -27.85
C VAL A 336 17.92 15.54 -28.47
N GLU A 337 17.86 15.60 -29.79
CA GLU A 337 16.72 16.10 -30.55
C GLU A 337 16.15 14.99 -31.45
N LEU A 338 14.81 14.91 -31.49
CA LEU A 338 14.05 14.05 -32.39
C LEU A 338 13.52 14.89 -33.56
N LEU A 339 13.91 14.54 -34.78
CA LEU A 339 13.44 15.19 -36.00
C LEU A 339 12.45 14.29 -36.73
N VAL A 340 11.31 14.87 -37.10
CA VAL A 340 10.30 14.22 -37.92
C VAL A 340 9.96 15.08 -39.13
N SER A 341 9.59 14.47 -40.25
CA SER A 341 9.03 15.17 -41.40
C SER A 341 7.52 14.96 -41.50
N MET A 342 6.85 16.03 -41.91
CA MET A 342 5.40 16.07 -42.20
C MET A 342 5.27 16.64 -43.60
N GLY A 343 5.33 15.79 -44.63
CA GLY A 343 5.51 16.23 -46.01
C GLY A 343 6.97 16.50 -46.36
N GLN A 344 7.31 17.72 -46.81
CA GLN A 344 8.69 18.08 -47.20
C GLN A 344 9.51 18.77 -46.10
N ASP A 345 8.87 19.23 -45.02
CA ASP A 345 9.54 19.98 -43.95
C ASP A 345 9.83 19.09 -42.74
N ALA A 346 11.08 19.12 -42.26
CA ALA A 346 11.50 18.44 -41.05
C ALA A 346 11.51 19.40 -39.85
N ALA A 347 10.95 18.96 -38.72
CA ALA A 347 10.86 19.74 -37.49
C ALA A 347 11.37 18.93 -36.28
N VAL A 348 11.94 19.64 -35.30
CA VAL A 348 12.28 19.05 -33.99
C VAL A 348 11.01 18.98 -33.16
N VAL A 349 10.60 17.77 -32.77
CA VAL A 349 9.34 17.54 -32.02
C VAL A 349 9.53 17.09 -30.58
N ALA A 350 10.76 16.75 -30.18
CA ALA A 350 11.11 16.48 -28.79
C ALA A 350 12.59 16.77 -28.52
N ARG A 351 12.88 17.13 -27.28
CA ARG A 351 14.25 17.37 -26.79
C ARG A 351 14.45 16.73 -25.42
N GLU A 352 15.61 16.11 -25.19
CA GLU A 352 15.98 15.59 -23.87
C GLU A 352 17.43 15.96 -23.51
N PRO A 353 17.68 16.51 -22.31
CA PRO A 353 19.03 16.76 -21.83
C PRO A 353 19.84 15.48 -21.75
N LEU A 354 21.10 15.57 -22.14
CA LEU A 354 22.06 14.49 -22.08
C LEU A 354 23.28 14.94 -21.27
N ARG A 355 23.53 14.29 -20.14
CA ARG A 355 24.74 14.53 -19.37
C ARG A 355 25.74 13.41 -19.61
N VAL A 356 26.87 13.77 -20.21
CA VAL A 356 27.99 12.85 -20.44
C VAL A 356 29.04 13.13 -19.37
N VAL A 357 29.44 12.10 -18.64
CA VAL A 357 30.43 12.18 -17.57
C VAL A 357 31.73 11.50 -17.98
N ALA A 358 32.82 11.86 -17.31
CA ALA A 358 34.07 11.11 -17.46
C ALA A 358 33.83 9.64 -17.08
N PRO A 359 34.57 8.68 -17.67
CA PRO A 359 34.47 7.28 -17.29
C PRO A 359 34.58 7.17 -15.77
N GLU A 360 33.55 6.65 -15.12
CA GLU A 360 33.66 6.31 -13.71
C GLU A 360 34.79 5.28 -13.62
N ARG A 361 35.89 5.63 -12.95
CA ARG A 361 36.63 4.58 -12.24
C ARG A 361 35.58 3.95 -11.34
N LEU A 362 35.37 2.64 -11.46
CA LEU A 362 34.53 1.83 -10.58
C LEU A 362 34.96 2.13 -9.13
N ASN A 363 34.44 3.21 -8.58
CA ASN A 363 34.46 3.47 -7.18
C ASN A 363 33.36 2.54 -6.69
N LEU A 364 33.77 1.54 -5.91
CA LEU A 364 32.87 0.73 -5.10
C LEU A 364 31.78 1.65 -4.53
N PRO A 365 30.53 1.19 -4.36
CA PRO A 365 29.50 1.98 -3.69
C PRO A 365 30.05 2.44 -2.34
N GLN A 366 30.61 3.65 -2.30
CA GLN A 366 30.74 4.35 -1.05
C GLN A 366 29.28 4.55 -0.69
N VAL A 367 28.86 3.96 0.44
CA VAL A 367 27.70 4.42 1.17
C VAL A 367 27.93 5.93 1.33
N SER A 368 27.41 6.71 0.37
CA SER A 368 27.75 8.11 0.26
C SER A 368 27.16 8.73 1.50
N LYS A 369 28.02 9.16 2.42
CA LYS A 369 27.59 10.00 3.53
C LYS A 369 26.75 11.11 2.88
N PRO A 370 25.47 11.28 3.24
CA PRO A 370 24.69 12.39 2.70
C PRO A 370 25.49 13.68 2.86
N ALA A 371 25.40 14.57 1.86
CA ALA A 371 26.01 15.90 1.92
C ALA A 371 25.39 16.68 3.10
N GLY A 372 26.00 16.55 4.26
CA GLY A 372 25.43 16.92 5.56
C GLY A 372 26.13 16.27 6.75
N GLY A 373 26.90 15.19 6.53
CA GLY A 373 27.56 14.45 7.61
C GLY A 373 26.55 13.68 8.46
N TRP A 374 26.91 12.49 8.90
CA TRP A 374 26.11 11.68 9.84
C TRP A 374 26.05 12.34 11.22
N THR A 375 25.43 13.51 11.32
CA THR A 375 25.11 14.16 12.60
C THR A 375 23.71 13.76 13.11
N GLY A 376 22.91 13.10 12.26
CA GLY A 376 21.89 12.17 12.72
C GLY A 376 22.51 10.77 12.75
N GLU A 377 22.67 10.19 13.93
CA GLU A 377 23.07 8.81 14.11
C GLU A 377 22.16 7.92 13.24
N ILE A 378 22.69 7.21 12.23
CA ILE A 378 22.05 5.92 11.90
C ILE A 378 22.19 5.17 13.21
N HIS A 379 21.08 4.97 13.92
CA HIS A 379 21.07 4.45 15.28
C HIS A 379 22.01 3.24 15.38
N HIS A 380 23.23 3.50 15.88
CA HIS A 380 24.24 2.48 16.03
C HIS A 380 23.72 1.49 17.07
N MET A 381 24.02 0.19 16.89
CA MET A 381 23.63 -0.84 17.86
C MET A 381 23.90 -0.33 19.27
N PRO A 382 22.88 -0.15 20.11
CA PRO A 382 23.12 0.26 21.48
C PRO A 382 23.93 -0.87 22.15
N PRO A 383 24.97 -0.55 22.95
CA PRO A 383 25.92 -1.55 23.46
C PRO A 383 25.27 -2.73 24.23
N ASP A 384 24.10 -2.51 24.82
CA ASP A 384 23.32 -3.50 25.56
C ASP A 384 22.67 -4.58 24.66
N ARG A 385 22.44 -4.27 23.37
CA ARG A 385 21.85 -5.20 22.39
C ARG A 385 22.74 -6.41 22.10
N ILE A 386 24.06 -6.22 22.15
CA ILE A 386 25.04 -7.29 21.89
C ILE A 386 25.08 -8.32 23.03
N ALA A 387 24.72 -7.90 24.26
CA ALA A 387 24.80 -8.76 25.45
C ALA A 387 23.64 -9.78 25.58
N HIS A 388 22.52 -9.57 24.88
CA HIS A 388 21.31 -10.41 25.00
C HIS A 388 20.70 -10.73 23.63
N ASN A 389 20.57 -12.02 23.29
CA ASN A 389 19.86 -12.49 22.08
C ASN A 389 18.57 -13.24 22.41
N ALA A 390 17.63 -13.24 21.47
CA ALA A 390 16.29 -13.83 21.64
C ALA A 390 16.36 -15.33 22.00
N TRP A 391 17.23 -16.10 21.33
CA TRP A 391 17.44 -17.53 21.63
C TRP A 391 17.83 -17.78 23.09
N SER A 392 18.81 -17.04 23.61
CA SER A 392 19.26 -17.15 25.00
C SER A 392 18.14 -16.79 25.97
N ALA A 393 17.37 -15.74 25.67
CA ALA A 393 16.23 -15.32 26.48
C ALA A 393 15.11 -16.38 26.52
N HIS A 394 14.83 -17.05 25.41
CA HIS A 394 13.92 -18.21 25.37
C HIS A 394 14.45 -19.34 26.25
N ARG A 395 15.71 -19.72 26.08
CA ARG A 395 16.34 -20.84 26.82
C ARG A 395 16.38 -20.61 28.33
N THR A 396 16.58 -19.37 28.78
CA THR A 396 16.58 -19.04 30.22
C THR A 396 15.19 -18.82 30.78
N GLY A 397 14.13 -18.92 29.96
CA GLY A 397 12.74 -18.69 30.37
C GLY A 397 12.43 -17.22 30.66
N PHE A 398 13.22 -16.29 30.11
CA PHE A 398 12.94 -14.86 30.19
C PHE A 398 11.65 -14.52 29.44
N TYR A 399 11.51 -15.03 28.21
CA TYR A 399 10.24 -15.04 27.49
C TYR A 399 9.52 -16.35 27.78
N LYS A 400 8.26 -16.26 28.19
CA LYS A 400 7.46 -17.42 28.59
C LYS A 400 6.38 -17.67 27.56
N HIS A 401 6.22 -18.93 27.19
CA HIS A 401 5.20 -19.41 26.26
C HIS A 401 4.49 -20.62 26.85
N GLY A 402 3.21 -20.78 26.52
CA GLY A 402 2.41 -21.89 27.03
C GLY A 402 2.07 -21.79 28.51
N TYR A 403 2.20 -20.63 29.15
CA TYR A 403 1.83 -20.48 30.55
C TYR A 403 0.40 -20.01 30.74
N ILE A 404 -0.25 -19.45 29.73
CA ILE A 404 -1.69 -19.19 29.76
C ILE A 404 -2.40 -20.50 29.44
N LYS A 405 -2.96 -21.11 30.49
CA LYS A 405 -3.69 -22.38 30.45
C LYS A 405 -5.18 -22.17 30.56
N GLY A 406 -5.62 -21.11 31.23
CA GLY A 406 -7.03 -20.80 31.37
C GLY A 406 -7.28 -19.37 31.82
N LYS A 407 -8.54 -19.10 32.17
CA LYS A 407 -9.02 -17.78 32.52
C LYS A 407 -8.25 -17.11 33.67
N GLU A 408 -7.81 -17.88 34.66
CA GLU A 408 -7.10 -17.36 35.83
C GLU A 408 -5.74 -16.73 35.48
N ASP A 409 -5.14 -17.10 34.35
CA ASP A 409 -3.85 -16.55 33.91
C ASP A 409 -3.97 -15.12 33.35
N TYR A 410 -5.18 -14.61 33.13
CA TYR A 410 -5.42 -13.19 32.82
C TYR A 410 -5.41 -12.31 34.08
N VAL A 411 -5.71 -12.86 35.26
CA VAL A 411 -5.91 -12.11 36.50
C VAL A 411 -4.69 -11.27 36.91
N PRO A 412 -3.43 -11.74 36.80
CA PRO A 412 -2.27 -10.92 37.14
C PRO A 412 -2.21 -9.60 36.34
N TRP A 413 -2.56 -9.63 35.05
CA TRP A 413 -2.65 -8.42 34.24
C TRP A 413 -3.73 -7.48 34.76
N LEU A 414 -4.92 -8.01 35.02
CA LEU A 414 -6.06 -7.23 35.50
C LEU A 414 -5.76 -6.54 36.85
N ARG A 415 -5.17 -7.28 37.80
CA ARG A 415 -4.75 -6.73 39.09
C ARG A 415 -3.69 -5.63 38.96
N LYS A 416 -2.76 -5.78 38.00
CA LYS A 416 -1.67 -4.82 37.81
C LYS A 416 -2.09 -3.56 37.06
N TYR A 417 -2.95 -3.68 36.05
CA TYR A 417 -3.19 -2.62 35.08
C TYR A 417 -4.65 -2.11 35.02
N VAL A 418 -5.61 -2.87 35.55
CA VAL A 418 -7.04 -2.48 35.58
C VAL A 418 -7.41 -1.93 36.94
N GLU A 419 -7.20 -2.73 37.99
CA GLU A 419 -7.63 -2.41 39.35
C GLU A 419 -7.11 -1.05 39.87
N PRO A 420 -5.84 -0.68 39.66
CA PRO A 420 -5.31 0.56 40.21
C PRO A 420 -6.02 1.80 39.64
N GLY A 421 -6.62 2.59 40.55
CA GLY A 421 -7.30 3.84 40.23
C GLY A 421 -8.70 3.69 39.63
N LEU A 422 -9.21 2.48 39.38
CA LEU A 422 -10.52 2.28 38.75
C LEU A 422 -11.66 2.95 39.53
N LYS A 423 -11.69 2.75 40.86
CA LYS A 423 -12.68 3.40 41.76
C LYS A 423 -12.58 4.93 41.78
N GLY A 424 -11.41 5.49 41.49
CA GLY A 424 -11.22 6.95 41.38
C GLY A 424 -11.66 7.50 40.02
N ARG A 425 -11.40 6.75 38.94
CA ARG A 425 -11.74 7.15 37.57
C ARG A 425 -13.24 7.03 37.28
N CYS A 426 -13.91 5.94 37.68
CA CYS A 426 -15.32 5.70 37.32
C CYS A 426 -16.25 6.85 37.75
N PRO A 427 -16.19 7.38 38.98
CA PRO A 427 -17.02 8.53 39.37
C PRO A 427 -16.73 9.79 38.55
N GLN A 428 -15.49 9.98 38.07
CA GLN A 428 -15.16 11.11 37.20
C GLN A 428 -15.78 10.96 35.82
N TYR A 429 -15.83 9.76 35.26
CA TYR A 429 -16.52 9.48 34.00
C TYR A 429 -18.02 9.76 34.12
N VAL A 430 -18.66 9.26 35.18
CA VAL A 430 -20.08 9.56 35.48
C VAL A 430 -20.32 11.07 35.63
N LYS A 431 -19.50 11.75 36.44
CA LYS A 431 -19.62 13.20 36.68
C LYS A 431 -19.41 14.03 35.42
N SER A 432 -18.47 13.63 34.55
CA SER A 432 -18.17 14.34 33.30
C SER A 432 -19.07 13.94 32.13
N LYS A 433 -20.01 12.99 32.34
CA LYS A 433 -20.83 12.40 31.28
C LYS A 433 -19.98 11.93 30.08
N ASN A 434 -18.84 11.29 30.35
CA ASN A 434 -17.91 10.89 29.31
C ASN A 434 -18.46 9.67 28.52
N PRO A 435 -18.65 9.77 27.19
CA PRO A 435 -19.25 8.71 26.38
C PRO A 435 -18.40 7.43 26.26
N TRP A 436 -17.15 7.44 26.75
CA TRP A 436 -16.26 6.27 26.77
C TRP A 436 -16.34 5.45 28.06
N GLY A 437 -17.29 5.78 28.96
CA GLY A 437 -17.45 5.11 30.27
C GLY A 437 -17.82 3.63 30.20
N TYR A 438 -18.30 3.13 29.06
CA TYR A 438 -18.64 1.71 28.88
C TYR A 438 -17.44 0.77 29.09
N ARG A 439 -16.22 1.19 28.72
CA ARG A 439 -14.99 0.40 28.92
C ARG A 439 -14.76 0.13 30.41
N GLU A 440 -14.93 1.17 31.21
CA GLU A 440 -14.80 1.10 32.66
C GLU A 440 -15.91 0.24 33.30
N ALA A 441 -17.11 0.19 32.71
CA ALA A 441 -18.17 -0.68 33.18
C ALA A 441 -17.82 -2.18 33.05
N PHE A 442 -17.17 -2.59 31.95
CA PHE A 442 -16.65 -3.96 31.81
C PHE A 442 -15.50 -4.24 32.78
N GLN A 443 -14.60 -3.27 32.98
CA GLN A 443 -13.51 -3.38 33.97
C GLN A 443 -14.07 -3.61 35.38
N CYS A 444 -15.08 -2.82 35.79
CA CYS A 444 -15.77 -3.00 37.05
C CYS A 444 -16.47 -4.37 37.15
N MET A 445 -17.10 -4.86 36.08
CA MET A 445 -17.71 -6.20 36.07
C MET A 445 -16.66 -7.30 36.33
N ALA A 446 -15.51 -7.23 35.66
CA ALA A 446 -14.42 -8.17 35.90
C ALA A 446 -13.87 -8.05 37.34
N MET A 447 -13.68 -6.83 37.84
CA MET A 447 -13.19 -6.62 39.22
C MET A 447 -14.18 -7.14 40.26
N HIS A 448 -15.49 -6.96 40.06
CA HIS A 448 -16.51 -7.53 40.94
C HIS A 448 -16.41 -9.07 40.98
N ARG A 449 -16.28 -9.73 39.82
CA ARG A 449 -16.11 -11.19 39.76
C ARG A 449 -14.85 -11.67 40.49
N LEU A 450 -13.78 -10.87 40.47
CA LEU A 450 -12.50 -11.21 41.07
C LEU A 450 -12.39 -10.89 42.57
N THR A 451 -13.13 -9.91 43.06
CA THR A 451 -13.01 -9.40 44.45
C THR A 451 -14.25 -9.66 45.29
N ALA A 452 -15.39 -9.94 44.66
CA ALA A 452 -16.72 -9.89 45.27
C ALA A 452 -17.06 -8.53 45.92
N ASP A 453 -16.34 -7.46 45.59
CA ASP A 453 -16.61 -6.12 46.14
C ASP A 453 -17.84 -5.50 45.44
N PRO A 454 -18.93 -5.23 46.19
CA PRO A 454 -20.17 -4.71 45.62
C PRO A 454 -20.06 -3.28 45.09
N GLU A 455 -19.02 -2.53 45.48
CA GLU A 455 -18.78 -1.18 44.95
C GLU A 455 -18.54 -1.21 43.45
N TYR A 456 -17.81 -2.21 42.93
CA TYR A 456 -17.61 -2.34 41.49
C TYR A 456 -18.90 -2.63 40.73
N ALA A 457 -19.81 -3.43 41.29
CA ALA A 457 -21.12 -3.65 40.66
C ALA A 457 -21.93 -2.35 40.61
N THR A 458 -21.86 -1.54 41.68
CA THR A 458 -22.49 -0.21 41.73
C THR A 458 -21.90 0.72 40.67
N LEU A 459 -20.57 0.84 40.60
CA LEU A 459 -19.89 1.69 39.61
C LEU A 459 -20.20 1.26 38.17
N ALA A 460 -20.18 -0.04 37.89
CA ALA A 460 -20.52 -0.57 36.57
C ALA A 460 -21.96 -0.21 36.16
N ARG A 461 -22.90 -0.38 37.09
CA ARG A 461 -24.31 -0.01 36.89
C ARG A 461 -24.45 1.49 36.66
N ASP A 462 -23.82 2.32 37.47
CA ASP A 462 -23.94 3.79 37.39
C ASP A 462 -23.32 4.33 36.08
N LEU A 463 -22.23 3.73 35.61
CA LEU A 463 -21.66 4.03 34.28
C LEU A 463 -22.61 3.65 33.15
N MET A 464 -23.24 2.47 33.21
CA MET A 464 -24.20 2.05 32.20
C MET A 464 -25.50 2.86 32.25
N ASP A 465 -25.93 3.26 33.45
CA ASP A 465 -27.07 4.16 33.65
C ASP A 465 -26.83 5.53 32.99
N MET A 466 -25.63 6.09 33.19
CA MET A 466 -25.17 7.30 32.51
C MET A 466 -25.14 7.11 30.98
N MET A 467 -24.66 5.98 30.47
CA MET A 467 -24.62 5.71 29.03
C MET A 467 -26.02 5.68 28.42
N LEU A 468 -26.96 4.93 29.02
CA LEU A 468 -28.35 4.90 28.58
C LEU A 468 -28.99 6.29 28.64
N ALA A 469 -28.69 7.09 29.67
CA ALA A 469 -29.22 8.45 29.79
C ALA A 469 -28.68 9.38 28.67
N LEU A 470 -27.40 9.25 28.31
CA LEU A 470 -26.81 9.98 27.19
C LEU A 470 -27.42 9.56 25.84
N GLU A 471 -27.71 8.28 25.67
CA GLU A 471 -28.36 7.73 24.47
C GLU A 471 -29.87 8.06 24.40
N GLU A 472 -30.53 8.34 25.52
CA GLU A 472 -31.89 8.89 25.53
C GLU A 472 -31.91 10.36 25.10
N GLU A 473 -30.90 11.14 25.54
CA GLU A 473 -30.73 12.56 25.20
C GLU A 473 -30.27 12.77 23.74
N LYS A 474 -29.47 11.84 23.20
CA LYS A 474 -28.86 11.91 21.85
C LYS A 474 -29.32 10.74 20.99
N ASP A 475 -28.78 10.60 19.79
CA ASP A 475 -28.96 9.37 19.01
C ASP A 475 -27.83 8.38 19.30
N MET A 476 -28.18 7.09 19.31
CA MET A 476 -27.25 6.02 19.65
C MET A 476 -26.25 5.82 18.50
N GLY A 477 -24.97 6.09 18.77
CA GLY A 477 -23.89 5.76 17.84
C GLY A 477 -23.56 4.27 17.83
N TRP A 478 -22.85 3.81 16.81
CA TRP A 478 -22.54 2.37 16.67
C TRP A 478 -21.63 1.83 17.79
N PHE A 479 -20.63 2.59 18.23
CA PHE A 479 -19.74 2.18 19.34
C PHE A 479 -20.54 1.96 20.63
N GLN A 480 -21.47 2.89 20.90
CA GLN A 480 -22.39 2.81 22.02
C GLN A 480 -23.30 1.60 21.89
N PHE A 481 -23.92 1.40 20.72
CA PHE A 481 -24.76 0.24 20.44
C PHE A 481 -24.03 -1.08 20.70
N THR A 482 -22.83 -1.27 20.13
CA THR A 482 -22.02 -2.48 20.34
C THR A 482 -21.75 -2.72 21.82
N SER A 483 -21.30 -1.69 22.53
CA SER A 483 -20.94 -1.80 23.94
C SER A 483 -22.15 -2.08 24.83
N THR A 484 -23.27 -1.41 24.60
CA THR A 484 -24.52 -1.56 25.35
C THR A 484 -25.16 -2.92 25.07
N ALA A 485 -25.19 -3.39 23.81
CA ALA A 485 -25.69 -4.72 23.45
C ALA A 485 -24.88 -5.84 24.12
N MET A 486 -23.55 -5.72 24.11
CA MET A 486 -22.63 -6.66 24.73
C MET A 486 -22.75 -6.67 26.27
N TYR A 487 -22.85 -5.49 26.90
CA TYR A 487 -23.07 -5.37 28.33
C TYR A 487 -24.42 -5.95 28.75
N ARG A 488 -25.49 -5.65 28.00
CA ARG A 488 -26.83 -6.22 28.16
C ARG A 488 -26.78 -7.74 28.13
N TYR A 489 -26.10 -8.33 27.14
CA TYR A 489 -25.95 -9.78 27.02
C TYR A 489 -25.25 -10.42 28.23
N LEU A 490 -24.22 -9.76 28.76
CA LEU A 490 -23.48 -10.25 29.94
C LEU A 490 -24.23 -10.05 31.27
N THR A 491 -25.33 -9.29 31.27
CA THR A 491 -26.04 -8.86 32.49
C THR A 491 -27.54 -9.12 32.39
N TRP A 492 -28.35 -8.11 32.07
CA TRP A 492 -29.80 -8.13 32.27
C TRP A 492 -30.60 -8.87 31.19
N LEU A 493 -29.99 -9.20 30.04
CA LEU A 493 -30.64 -10.09 29.07
C LEU A 493 -30.83 -11.50 29.65
N LYS A 494 -29.82 -11.99 30.40
CA LYS A 494 -29.84 -13.33 31.00
C LYS A 494 -30.48 -13.33 32.38
N ASP A 495 -30.28 -12.26 33.14
CA ASP A 495 -30.84 -12.08 34.47
C ASP A 495 -31.38 -10.66 34.65
N PRO A 496 -32.69 -10.43 34.46
CA PRO A 496 -33.30 -9.11 34.64
C PRO A 496 -33.08 -8.48 36.02
N LYS A 497 -32.65 -9.25 37.03
CA LYS A 497 -32.33 -8.79 38.39
C LYS A 497 -30.83 -8.65 38.63
N SER A 498 -30.01 -8.71 37.58
CA SER A 498 -28.56 -8.56 37.66
C SER A 498 -28.19 -7.32 38.47
N PRO A 499 -27.24 -7.39 39.42
CA PRO A 499 -26.81 -6.22 40.20
C PRO A 499 -26.13 -5.15 39.33
N PHE A 500 -25.76 -5.51 38.10
CA PHE A 500 -25.18 -4.64 37.08
C PHE A 500 -26.23 -3.90 36.25
N ALA A 501 -27.51 -4.29 36.32
CA ALA A 501 -28.58 -3.71 35.53
C ALA A 501 -28.95 -2.32 36.06
N PRO A 502 -28.93 -1.27 35.22
CA PRO A 502 -29.55 0.00 35.55
C PRO A 502 -31.06 -0.14 35.82
N PRO A 503 -31.68 0.81 36.54
CA PRO A 503 -33.14 0.86 36.65
C PRO A 503 -33.79 0.90 35.26
N ASP A 504 -34.81 0.07 35.05
CA ASP A 504 -35.57 -0.05 33.80
C ASP A 504 -34.69 -0.29 32.54
N ALA A 505 -33.50 -0.89 32.69
CA ALA A 505 -32.51 -1.00 31.62
C ALA A 505 -33.06 -1.54 30.29
N GLU A 506 -33.81 -2.66 30.32
CA GLU A 506 -34.40 -3.24 29.11
C GLU A 506 -35.42 -2.31 28.44
N LYS A 507 -36.26 -1.66 29.24
CA LYS A 507 -37.27 -0.72 28.74
C LYS A 507 -36.61 0.49 28.10
N ARG A 508 -35.56 1.03 28.72
CA ARG A 508 -34.79 2.19 28.22
C ARG A 508 -34.04 1.85 26.95
N TYR A 509 -33.33 0.73 26.94
CA TYR A 509 -32.64 0.20 25.77
C TYR A 509 -33.58 0.03 24.57
N ARG A 510 -34.75 -0.59 24.79
CA ARG A 510 -35.78 -0.72 23.76
C ARG A 510 -36.34 0.63 23.30
N ALA A 511 -36.57 1.56 24.22
CA ALA A 511 -37.08 2.89 23.87
C ALA A 511 -36.09 3.68 22.98
N ILE A 512 -34.79 3.57 23.23
CA ILE A 512 -33.76 4.16 22.37
C ILE A 512 -33.82 3.54 20.96
N LEU A 513 -33.93 2.21 20.86
CA LEU A 513 -34.07 1.53 19.58
C LEU A 513 -35.39 1.86 18.87
N HIS A 514 -36.49 2.09 19.59
CA HIS A 514 -37.74 2.60 19.01
C HIS A 514 -37.56 3.99 18.42
N LYS A 515 -36.79 4.87 19.08
CA LYS A 515 -36.45 6.20 18.55
C LYS A 515 -35.71 6.08 17.23
N VAL A 516 -34.65 5.25 17.19
CA VAL A 516 -33.90 4.97 15.95
C VAL A 516 -34.81 4.37 14.87
N ALA A 517 -35.71 3.45 15.23
CA ALA A 517 -36.62 2.81 14.28
C ALA A 517 -37.64 3.79 13.69
N ALA A 518 -38.18 4.71 14.49
CA ALA A 518 -39.21 5.65 14.07
C ALA A 518 -38.65 6.89 13.39
N GLN A 519 -37.45 7.34 13.78
CA GLN A 519 -36.81 8.58 13.33
C GLN A 519 -35.28 8.39 13.22
N PRO A 520 -34.79 7.56 12.29
CA PRO A 520 -33.36 7.34 12.12
C PRO A 520 -32.65 8.62 11.66
N GLU A 521 -31.45 8.87 12.21
CA GLU A 521 -30.58 9.94 11.72
C GLU A 521 -30.28 9.74 10.21
N PRO A 522 -30.33 10.81 9.39
CA PRO A 522 -30.05 10.70 7.96
C PRO A 522 -28.69 10.04 7.65
N GLY A 523 -27.68 10.31 8.48
CA GLY A 523 -26.33 9.76 8.32
C GLY A 523 -26.23 8.23 8.34
N LEU A 524 -27.25 7.54 8.87
CA LEU A 524 -27.32 6.06 8.85
C LEU A 524 -27.53 5.49 7.45
N PHE A 525 -27.89 6.30 6.46
CA PHE A 525 -28.14 5.87 5.08
C PHE A 525 -27.09 6.32 4.07
N ASN A 526 -26.09 7.12 4.48
CA ASN A 526 -25.15 7.77 3.55
C ASN A 526 -24.25 6.81 2.75
N GLU A 527 -24.18 5.53 3.11
CA GLU A 527 -23.26 4.55 2.54
C GLU A 527 -23.98 3.20 2.47
N SER A 528 -23.79 2.47 1.37
CA SER A 528 -24.30 1.10 1.14
C SER A 528 -23.18 0.23 0.55
N GLY A 529 -23.25 -1.09 0.71
CA GLY A 529 -22.25 -2.01 0.16
C GLY A 529 -21.74 -3.01 1.19
N THR A 530 -20.45 -3.35 1.12
CA THR A 530 -19.80 -4.40 1.95
C THR A 530 -18.58 -3.90 2.74
N HIS A 531 -18.32 -2.60 2.83
CA HIS A 531 -17.16 -2.09 3.59
C HIS A 531 -17.51 -1.83 5.07
N ASN A 532 -16.49 -1.66 5.90
CA ASN A 532 -16.63 -1.56 7.36
C ASN A 532 -17.71 -0.58 7.88
N ARG A 533 -17.84 0.62 7.30
CA ARG A 533 -18.80 1.63 7.76
C ARG A 533 -20.25 1.25 7.52
N VAL A 534 -20.53 0.42 6.52
CA VAL A 534 -21.87 -0.13 6.28
C VAL A 534 -22.30 -0.99 7.46
N TRP A 535 -21.38 -1.78 8.03
CA TRP A 535 -21.66 -2.62 9.18
C TRP A 535 -22.06 -1.83 10.42
N HIS A 536 -21.39 -0.70 10.67
CA HIS A 536 -21.74 0.20 11.78
C HIS A 536 -23.21 0.65 11.72
N ARG A 537 -23.70 0.93 10.51
CA ARG A 537 -25.03 1.47 10.24
C ARG A 537 -26.08 0.38 10.13
N TYR A 538 -25.73 -0.72 9.47
CA TYR A 538 -26.60 -1.88 9.32
C TYR A 538 -26.92 -2.51 10.67
N ALA A 539 -25.93 -2.70 11.54
CA ALA A 539 -26.11 -3.34 12.83
C ALA A 539 -27.16 -2.64 13.70
N ILE A 540 -27.04 -1.32 13.88
CA ILE A 540 -27.98 -0.55 14.69
C ILE A 540 -29.39 -0.49 14.06
N GLN A 541 -29.49 -0.30 12.75
CA GLN A 541 -30.77 -0.25 12.04
C GLN A 541 -31.51 -1.58 12.08
N LYS A 542 -30.79 -2.70 11.93
CA LYS A 542 -31.36 -4.04 11.99
C LYS A 542 -31.87 -4.37 13.39
N ALA A 543 -31.12 -4.02 14.45
CA ALA A 543 -31.59 -4.18 15.82
C ALA A 543 -32.81 -3.29 16.13
N ALA A 544 -32.79 -2.03 15.67
CA ALA A 544 -33.92 -1.11 15.80
C ALA A 544 -35.19 -1.65 15.13
N ARG A 545 -35.05 -2.15 13.90
CA ARG A 545 -36.14 -2.83 13.17
C ARG A 545 -36.69 -4.03 13.94
N GLN A 546 -35.82 -4.94 14.38
CA GLN A 546 -36.23 -6.15 15.11
C GLN A 546 -37.04 -5.80 16.36
N VAL A 547 -36.57 -4.84 17.16
CA VAL A 547 -37.26 -4.41 18.39
C VAL A 547 -38.58 -3.72 18.09
N ALA A 548 -38.63 -2.85 17.06
CA ALA A 548 -39.86 -2.18 16.68
C ALA A 548 -40.93 -3.15 16.16
N GLU A 549 -40.54 -4.11 15.32
CA GLU A 549 -41.43 -5.17 14.83
C GLU A 549 -41.95 -6.05 15.97
N GLN A 550 -41.08 -6.45 16.91
CA GLN A 550 -41.46 -7.24 18.09
C GLN A 550 -42.47 -6.52 18.99
N ASP A 551 -42.32 -5.21 19.18
CA ASP A 551 -43.15 -4.41 20.09
C ASP A 551 -44.35 -3.74 19.41
N GLY A 552 -44.54 -3.96 18.10
CA GLY A 552 -45.57 -3.28 17.32
C GLY A 552 -45.43 -1.75 17.30
N LYS A 553 -44.18 -1.25 17.23
CA LYS A 553 -43.85 0.18 17.19
C LYS A 553 -43.69 0.69 15.76
N PRO A 554 -43.80 2.02 15.54
CA PRO A 554 -43.57 2.61 14.23
C PRO A 554 -42.16 2.29 13.69
N LEU A 555 -42.08 2.09 12.37
CA LEU A 555 -40.85 1.79 11.65
C LEU A 555 -40.75 2.66 10.40
N ASP A 556 -39.63 3.35 10.25
CA ASP A 556 -39.32 4.13 9.05
C ASP A 556 -39.11 3.18 7.84
N PRO A 557 -39.81 3.40 6.71
CA PRO A 557 -39.67 2.56 5.52
C PRO A 557 -38.23 2.45 4.99
N ARG A 558 -37.40 3.50 5.19
CA ARG A 558 -36.00 3.52 4.75
C ARG A 558 -35.17 2.47 5.49
N ILE A 559 -35.46 2.21 6.77
CA ILE A 559 -34.79 1.14 7.53
C ILE A 559 -35.14 -0.22 6.94
N VAL A 560 -36.40 -0.45 6.57
CA VAL A 560 -36.84 -1.71 5.95
C VAL A 560 -36.11 -1.92 4.63
N GLU A 561 -36.08 -0.90 3.77
CA GLU A 561 -35.38 -0.95 2.50
C GLU A 561 -33.87 -1.20 2.68
N TYR A 562 -33.23 -0.41 3.54
CA TYR A 562 -31.79 -0.49 3.80
C TYR A 562 -31.41 -1.86 4.37
N THR A 563 -32.14 -2.34 5.38
CA THR A 563 -31.86 -3.64 5.99
C THR A 563 -32.18 -4.80 5.06
N ASN A 564 -33.25 -4.77 4.27
CA ASN A 564 -33.55 -5.83 3.29
C ASN A 564 -32.46 -5.93 2.21
N TYR A 565 -31.94 -4.80 1.73
CA TYR A 565 -30.84 -4.81 0.76
C TYR A 565 -29.58 -5.43 1.35
N HIS A 566 -29.19 -5.00 2.56
CA HIS A 566 -27.98 -5.50 3.21
C HIS A 566 -28.14 -6.93 3.70
N ASP A 567 -29.32 -7.35 4.18
CA ASP A 567 -29.61 -8.75 4.55
C ASP A 567 -29.25 -9.70 3.41
N LYS A 568 -29.57 -9.33 2.16
CA LYS A 568 -29.20 -10.11 0.97
C LYS A 568 -27.69 -10.07 0.75
N LEU A 569 -27.11 -8.88 0.70
CA LEU A 569 -25.70 -8.69 0.35
C LEU A 569 -24.74 -9.35 1.36
N ILE A 570 -24.98 -9.09 2.65
CA ILE A 570 -24.20 -9.60 3.80
C ILE A 570 -24.50 -11.08 4.05
N GLY A 571 -25.77 -11.49 3.94
CA GLY A 571 -26.17 -12.88 4.14
C GLY A 571 -25.57 -13.80 3.06
N ASP A 572 -25.48 -13.31 1.83
CA ASP A 572 -24.86 -14.02 0.70
C ASP A 572 -23.32 -13.96 0.77
N VAL A 573 -22.75 -12.88 1.30
CA VAL A 573 -21.31 -12.61 1.32
C VAL A 573 -20.89 -12.06 2.68
N GLY A 574 -20.70 -12.93 3.67
CA GLY A 574 -20.17 -12.51 4.98
C GLY A 574 -18.68 -12.74 5.17
N ASP A 575 -17.97 -13.13 4.10
CA ASP A 575 -16.50 -13.22 4.09
C ASP A 575 -15.86 -11.92 3.53
N ASP A 576 -16.57 -10.81 3.77
CA ASP A 576 -16.34 -9.46 3.27
C ASP A 576 -15.56 -8.61 4.27
N ASP A 577 -14.23 -8.55 4.13
CA ASP A 577 -13.39 -7.67 4.96
C ASP A 577 -12.51 -6.75 4.11
N ASP A 578 -12.14 -5.58 4.64
CA ASP A 578 -11.35 -4.58 3.91
C ASP A 578 -9.82 -4.87 3.90
N ASN A 579 -9.38 -6.13 4.05
CA ASN A 579 -7.97 -6.56 4.00
C ASN A 579 -7.02 -5.65 4.81
N SER A 580 -7.41 -5.33 6.04
CA SER A 580 -6.60 -4.53 6.96
C SER A 580 -6.47 -5.32 8.23
N ALA A 581 -5.31 -5.31 8.89
CA ALA A 581 -5.15 -5.92 10.21
C ALA A 581 -5.92 -5.16 11.31
N GLY A 582 -6.31 -3.90 11.06
CA GLY A 582 -6.91 -3.00 12.04
C GLY A 582 -8.42 -2.83 11.88
N TYR A 583 -8.87 -2.38 10.69
CA TYR A 583 -10.26 -2.03 10.47
C TYR A 583 -11.24 -3.21 10.44
N HIS A 584 -10.76 -4.44 10.21
CA HIS A 584 -11.64 -5.60 10.23
C HIS A 584 -12.22 -5.88 11.62
N TRP A 585 -11.53 -5.52 12.71
CA TRP A 585 -12.08 -5.68 14.05
C TRP A 585 -13.24 -4.72 14.30
N VAL A 586 -13.23 -3.55 13.67
CA VAL A 586 -14.31 -2.58 13.74
C VAL A 586 -15.57 -3.11 13.03
N PHE A 587 -15.39 -3.72 11.85
CA PHE A 587 -16.42 -4.51 11.17
C PHE A 587 -16.98 -5.61 12.08
N PHE A 588 -16.09 -6.35 12.71
CA PHE A 588 -16.44 -7.49 13.55
C PHE A 588 -17.22 -7.08 14.80
N ASP A 589 -16.82 -5.99 15.45
CA ASP A 589 -17.48 -5.44 16.63
C ASP A 589 -18.93 -5.04 16.31
N ALA A 590 -19.16 -4.39 15.18
CA ALA A 590 -20.51 -4.02 14.73
C ALA A 590 -21.36 -5.25 14.37
N ALA A 591 -20.77 -6.21 13.68
CA ALA A 591 -21.43 -7.48 13.39
C ALA A 591 -21.82 -8.26 14.65
N ALA A 592 -20.88 -8.43 15.59
CA ALA A 592 -21.11 -9.14 16.83
C ALA A 592 -22.22 -8.49 17.67
N ALA A 593 -22.36 -7.16 17.61
CA ALA A 593 -23.39 -6.42 18.33
C ALA A 593 -24.81 -6.88 18.01
N LEU A 594 -25.10 -7.25 16.75
CA LEU A 594 -26.40 -7.80 16.34
C LEU A 594 -26.77 -9.07 17.10
N TYR A 595 -25.79 -9.92 17.32
CA TYR A 595 -25.99 -11.21 17.95
C TYR A 595 -25.87 -11.12 19.47
N PHE A 596 -25.10 -10.16 20.01
CA PHE A 596 -25.21 -9.78 21.42
C PHE A 596 -26.59 -9.22 21.76
N HIS A 597 -27.18 -8.43 20.85
CA HIS A 597 -28.51 -7.87 20.99
C HIS A 597 -29.59 -8.97 21.11
N THR A 598 -29.54 -9.99 20.27
CA THR A 598 -30.54 -11.07 20.30
C THR A 598 -30.21 -12.19 21.28
N GLY A 599 -28.92 -12.43 21.54
CA GLY A 599 -28.41 -13.64 22.20
C GLY A 599 -28.45 -14.89 21.31
N ASP A 600 -28.77 -14.76 20.01
CA ASP A 600 -28.90 -15.86 19.06
C ASP A 600 -27.56 -16.25 18.45
N TRP A 601 -26.76 -17.00 19.22
CA TRP A 601 -25.45 -17.44 18.78
C TRP A 601 -25.50 -18.57 17.75
N GLU A 602 -26.59 -19.33 17.70
CA GLU A 602 -26.76 -20.36 16.69
C GLU A 602 -26.82 -19.73 15.30
N ALA A 603 -27.59 -18.64 15.14
CA ALA A 603 -27.62 -17.87 13.90
C ALA A 603 -26.24 -17.30 13.52
N PHE A 604 -25.47 -16.80 14.50
CA PHE A 604 -24.12 -16.29 14.25
C PHE A 604 -23.17 -17.40 13.77
N VAL A 605 -23.12 -18.54 14.47
CA VAL A 605 -22.20 -19.65 14.15
C VAL A 605 -22.55 -20.30 12.80
N ASN A 606 -23.84 -20.30 12.45
CA ASN A 606 -24.32 -20.77 11.15
C ASN A 606 -24.12 -19.76 10.01
N HIS A 607 -23.76 -18.51 10.32
CA HIS A 607 -23.38 -17.51 9.31
C HIS A 607 -22.02 -17.88 8.70
N LYS A 608 -22.05 -18.47 7.51
CA LYS A 608 -20.84 -19.03 6.86
C LYS A 608 -19.73 -18.01 6.67
N GLY A 609 -20.08 -16.76 6.39
CA GLY A 609 -19.14 -15.67 6.19
C GLY A 609 -18.24 -15.37 7.40
N PHE A 610 -18.83 -14.84 8.48
CA PHE A 610 -18.09 -14.46 9.69
C PHE A 610 -17.15 -15.53 10.24
N ARG A 611 -17.66 -16.76 10.31
CA ARG A 611 -16.86 -17.88 10.80
C ARG A 611 -15.65 -18.12 9.90
N ARG A 612 -15.80 -18.02 8.57
CA ARG A 612 -14.70 -18.17 7.60
C ARG A 612 -13.69 -17.03 7.76
N THR A 613 -14.14 -15.78 7.86
CA THR A 613 -13.26 -14.61 8.03
C THR A 613 -12.39 -14.72 9.28
N LEU A 614 -12.98 -15.02 10.44
CA LEU A 614 -12.22 -15.18 11.68
C LEU A 614 -11.31 -16.40 11.67
N ALA A 615 -11.78 -17.52 11.11
CA ALA A 615 -10.94 -18.70 10.95
C ALA A 615 -9.72 -18.39 10.06
N ARG A 616 -9.91 -17.58 9.02
CA ARG A 616 -8.82 -17.08 8.18
C ARG A 616 -7.83 -16.21 8.97
N TYR A 617 -8.30 -15.32 9.83
CA TYR A 617 -7.42 -14.48 10.67
C TYR A 617 -6.63 -15.25 11.72
N VAL A 618 -7.19 -16.34 12.27
CA VAL A 618 -6.41 -17.27 13.12
C VAL A 618 -5.16 -17.76 12.39
N GLU A 619 -5.25 -17.99 11.08
CA GLU A 619 -4.10 -18.43 10.27
C GLU A 619 -3.06 -17.32 10.04
N MET A 620 -3.42 -16.05 10.23
CA MET A 620 -2.56 -14.88 10.04
C MET A 620 -1.86 -14.40 11.32
N VAL A 621 -2.23 -14.93 12.49
CA VAL A 621 -1.54 -14.64 13.75
C VAL A 621 -0.28 -15.51 13.84
N SER A 622 0.86 -14.91 14.18
CA SER A 622 2.10 -15.67 14.29
C SER A 622 2.05 -16.66 15.47
N PRO A 623 2.85 -17.74 15.44
CA PRO A 623 2.96 -18.66 16.58
C PRO A 623 3.36 -18.01 17.91
N SER A 624 4.06 -16.87 17.83
CA SER A 624 4.41 -16.02 18.97
C SER A 624 3.22 -15.25 19.55
N GLY A 625 2.12 -15.12 18.80
CA GLY A 625 0.97 -14.28 19.15
C GLY A 625 1.02 -12.87 18.58
N ALA A 626 1.95 -12.57 17.67
CA ALA A 626 2.02 -11.26 17.06
C ALA A 626 0.92 -11.11 15.99
N CYS A 627 0.09 -10.07 16.14
CA CYS A 627 -0.88 -9.64 15.13
C CYS A 627 -0.18 -8.64 14.21
N VAL A 628 0.27 -9.12 13.06
CA VAL A 628 1.18 -8.39 12.18
C VAL A 628 0.43 -7.34 11.33
N PRO A 629 1.02 -6.15 11.06
CA PRO A 629 0.36 -5.10 10.31
C PRO A 629 0.32 -5.45 8.82
N PHE A 630 -0.85 -5.26 8.20
CA PHE A 630 -1.07 -5.20 6.75
C PHE A 630 -2.27 -4.28 6.48
N GLY A 631 -2.33 -3.74 5.26
CA GLY A 631 -3.30 -2.71 4.90
C GLY A 631 -3.27 -1.52 5.86
N SER A 632 -4.43 -0.91 6.08
CA SER A 632 -4.63 0.23 6.97
C SER A 632 -4.58 -0.21 8.43
N GLY A 633 -3.41 -0.62 8.90
CA GLY A 633 -3.12 -0.97 10.29
C GLY A 633 -2.33 0.13 11.00
N SER A 634 -2.73 0.47 12.22
CA SER A 634 -2.09 1.47 13.07
C SER A 634 -0.71 1.08 13.64
N GLY A 635 -0.18 -0.10 13.34
CA GLY A 635 1.23 -0.45 13.56
C GLY A 635 1.42 -1.84 14.19
N TRP A 636 2.47 -2.01 15.00
CA TRP A 636 2.85 -3.32 15.55
C TRP A 636 2.71 -3.44 17.08
N PRO A 637 2.16 -4.56 17.58
CA PRO A 637 1.16 -5.35 16.88
C PRO A 637 -0.07 -4.46 16.69
N GLU A 638 -1.01 -4.82 15.83
CA GLU A 638 -2.26 -4.04 15.63
C GLU A 638 -3.19 -3.99 16.87
N VAL A 639 -2.66 -4.44 18.01
CA VAL A 639 -3.19 -4.57 19.37
C VAL A 639 -4.38 -5.51 19.51
N GLY A 640 -4.52 -6.05 20.72
CA GLY A 640 -5.29 -7.25 21.07
C GLY A 640 -6.81 -7.19 20.89
N HIS A 641 -7.37 -6.34 20.01
CA HIS A 641 -8.80 -6.31 19.65
C HIS A 641 -9.34 -7.69 19.32
N ALA A 642 -8.49 -8.55 18.77
CA ALA A 642 -8.79 -9.94 18.45
C ALA A 642 -9.01 -10.85 19.67
N MET A 643 -8.40 -10.54 20.82
CA MET A 643 -8.19 -11.52 21.89
C MET A 643 -9.52 -11.96 22.52
N TRP A 644 -10.38 -11.02 22.87
CA TRP A 644 -11.70 -11.35 23.41
C TRP A 644 -12.59 -12.01 22.35
N ALA A 645 -12.48 -11.57 21.09
CA ALA A 645 -13.21 -12.15 19.98
C ALA A 645 -12.86 -13.62 19.83
N TYR A 646 -11.58 -13.99 19.99
CA TYR A 646 -11.13 -15.37 19.95
C TYR A 646 -11.58 -16.21 21.16
N GLU A 647 -11.56 -15.68 22.39
CA GLU A 647 -12.18 -16.38 23.54
C GLU A 647 -13.67 -16.62 23.32
N TRP A 648 -14.37 -15.58 22.85
CA TRP A 648 -15.79 -15.64 22.57
C TRP A 648 -16.10 -16.66 21.45
N MET A 649 -15.35 -16.63 20.35
CA MET A 649 -15.47 -17.58 19.24
C MET A 649 -15.19 -19.01 19.65
N SER A 650 -14.17 -19.23 20.48
CA SER A 650 -13.87 -20.53 21.07
C SER A 650 -15.06 -21.05 21.87
N ASN A 651 -15.67 -20.21 22.71
CA ASN A 651 -16.80 -20.60 23.54
C ASN A 651 -18.01 -21.03 22.69
N ILE A 652 -18.37 -20.23 21.68
CA ILE A 652 -19.58 -20.51 20.87
C ILE A 652 -19.38 -21.60 19.81
N THR A 653 -18.17 -21.74 19.24
CA THR A 653 -17.90 -22.76 18.20
C THR A 653 -17.29 -24.04 18.76
N ARG A 654 -16.80 -24.02 20.00
CA ARG A 654 -16.01 -25.09 20.63
C ARG A 654 -14.71 -25.40 19.89
N ASP A 655 -14.24 -24.50 19.04
CA ASP A 655 -12.99 -24.64 18.29
C ASP A 655 -11.80 -24.08 19.11
N GLY A 656 -10.96 -24.99 19.59
CA GLY A 656 -9.78 -24.68 20.39
C GLY A 656 -8.73 -23.81 19.70
N ARG A 657 -8.79 -23.65 18.37
CA ARG A 657 -7.86 -22.80 17.61
C ARG A 657 -8.01 -21.33 17.94
N PHE A 658 -9.24 -20.85 18.10
CA PHE A 658 -9.48 -19.47 18.53
C PHE A 658 -8.87 -19.25 19.92
N ARG A 659 -9.15 -20.15 20.87
CA ARG A 659 -8.61 -20.04 22.23
C ARG A 659 -7.09 -20.01 22.26
N TRP A 660 -6.46 -20.94 21.55
CA TRP A 660 -5.01 -20.98 21.47
C TRP A 660 -4.45 -19.65 20.93
N THR A 661 -5.10 -19.07 19.93
CA THR A 661 -4.71 -17.79 19.34
C THR A 661 -4.83 -16.63 20.34
N SER A 662 -5.94 -16.56 21.08
CA SER A 662 -6.12 -15.63 22.21
C SER A 662 -4.98 -15.76 23.23
N HIS A 663 -4.68 -16.99 23.65
CA HIS A 663 -3.62 -17.26 24.62
C HIS A 663 -2.25 -16.79 24.09
N ARG A 664 -1.92 -17.07 22.82
CA ARG A 664 -0.67 -16.59 22.21
C ARG A 664 -0.58 -15.07 22.21
N ILE A 665 -1.64 -14.37 21.80
CA ILE A 665 -1.66 -12.90 21.79
C ILE A 665 -1.41 -12.34 23.19
N ALA A 666 -2.07 -12.90 24.20
CA ALA A 666 -1.85 -12.49 25.59
C ALA A 666 -0.39 -12.71 26.03
N GLU A 667 0.19 -13.88 25.74
CA GLU A 667 1.60 -14.18 26.06
C GLU A 667 2.56 -13.20 25.37
N TYR A 668 2.31 -12.87 24.09
CA TYR A 668 3.09 -11.85 23.37
C TYR A 668 3.04 -10.49 24.09
N LEU A 669 1.85 -10.05 24.51
CA LEU A 669 1.67 -8.79 25.22
C LEU A 669 2.34 -8.80 26.60
N TYR A 670 2.26 -9.90 27.35
CA TYR A 670 2.97 -10.06 28.63
C TYR A 670 4.49 -10.00 28.48
N ASN A 671 5.04 -10.57 27.40
CA ASN A 671 6.47 -10.61 27.17
C ASN A 671 7.02 -9.27 26.61
N HIS A 672 6.24 -8.55 25.81
CA HIS A 672 6.78 -7.49 24.94
C HIS A 672 6.12 -6.11 25.07
N LEU A 673 4.94 -5.96 25.69
CA LEU A 673 4.30 -4.66 25.86
C LEU A 673 5.02 -3.82 26.91
N ASP A 674 5.66 -2.72 26.47
CA ASP A 674 6.44 -1.83 27.33
C ASP A 674 5.65 -0.56 27.71
N TYR A 675 4.81 -0.60 28.74
CA TYR A 675 4.02 0.57 29.16
C TYR A 675 4.90 1.75 29.59
N ARG A 676 4.78 2.88 28.89
CA ARG A 676 5.41 4.15 29.26
C ARG A 676 4.33 5.22 29.44
N ALA A 677 4.23 5.75 30.66
CA ALA A 677 3.17 6.67 31.06
C ALA A 677 3.12 8.01 30.27
N ASN A 678 4.18 8.34 29.52
CA ASN A 678 4.28 9.53 28.68
C ASN A 678 4.03 9.29 27.19
N GLN A 679 3.57 8.09 26.80
CA GLN A 679 3.25 7.73 25.41
C GLN A 679 1.72 7.71 25.19
N TYR A 680 1.29 7.82 23.94
CA TYR A 680 -0.10 7.61 23.53
C TYR A 680 -0.53 6.21 23.94
N HIS A 681 -1.51 6.18 24.83
CA HIS A 681 -1.89 5.01 25.60
C HIS A 681 -2.93 4.14 24.89
N LEU A 682 -3.45 4.51 23.71
CA LEU A 682 -4.53 3.76 23.07
C LEU A 682 -4.20 2.27 22.89
N PRO A 683 -3.00 1.85 22.43
CA PRO A 683 -2.60 0.44 22.40
C PRO A 683 -2.66 -0.26 23.76
N PHE A 684 -2.19 0.43 24.81
CA PHE A 684 -2.19 -0.08 26.18
C PHE A 684 -3.61 -0.17 26.77
N ASP A 685 -4.42 0.87 26.59
CA ASP A 685 -5.80 0.93 27.03
C ASP A 685 -6.68 -0.09 26.30
N ASN A 686 -6.51 -0.23 24.99
CA ASN A 686 -7.16 -1.29 24.23
C ASN A 686 -6.71 -2.65 24.75
N SER A 687 -5.41 -2.88 24.98
CA SER A 687 -4.94 -4.15 25.57
C SER A 687 -5.60 -4.41 26.92
N ARG A 688 -5.68 -3.41 27.80
CA ARG A 688 -6.37 -3.48 29.10
C ARG A 688 -7.83 -3.94 28.96
N ASP A 689 -8.57 -3.31 28.06
CA ASP A 689 -9.97 -3.64 27.79
C ASP A 689 -10.11 -5.06 27.21
N ASN A 690 -9.21 -5.47 26.31
CA ASN A 690 -9.21 -6.80 25.72
C ASN A 690 -8.89 -7.91 26.73
N PHE A 691 -7.97 -7.69 27.67
CA PHE A 691 -7.72 -8.63 28.77
C PHE A 691 -8.96 -8.81 29.66
N VAL A 692 -9.69 -7.74 29.91
CA VAL A 692 -10.96 -7.78 30.66
C VAL A 692 -12.00 -8.60 29.91
N LEU A 693 -12.23 -8.30 28.64
CA LEU A 693 -13.23 -9.00 27.85
C LEU A 693 -12.85 -10.47 27.64
N ALA A 694 -11.58 -10.78 27.34
CA ALA A 694 -11.10 -12.16 27.26
C ALA A 694 -11.37 -12.93 28.57
N TYR A 695 -11.06 -12.35 29.73
CA TYR A 695 -11.41 -12.95 31.03
C TYR A 695 -12.93 -13.16 31.19
N LEU A 696 -13.76 -12.23 30.72
CA LEU A 696 -15.22 -12.35 30.83
C LEU A 696 -15.81 -13.45 29.93
N PHE A 697 -15.24 -13.70 28.74
CA PHE A 697 -15.72 -14.71 27.78
C PHE A 697 -15.03 -16.06 27.84
N ALA A 698 -13.84 -16.14 28.45
CA ALA A 698 -13.07 -17.38 28.53
C ALA A 698 -13.91 -18.51 29.15
N ASP A 699 -13.86 -19.67 28.50
CA ASP A 699 -14.53 -20.89 28.92
C ASP A 699 -13.54 -22.05 28.99
N ASP A 700 -12.99 -22.31 30.19
CA ASP A 700 -12.00 -23.36 30.51
C ASP A 700 -12.39 -24.78 30.08
N ALA A 701 -13.65 -25.04 29.72
CA ALA A 701 -14.06 -26.32 29.14
C ALA A 701 -13.50 -26.56 27.72
N VAL A 702 -13.20 -25.51 26.95
CA VAL A 702 -12.62 -25.63 25.60
C VAL A 702 -11.10 -25.71 25.67
N GLN A 703 -10.51 -26.82 25.25
CA GLN A 703 -9.05 -26.97 25.27
C GLN A 703 -8.40 -26.17 24.14
N PRO A 704 -7.35 -25.38 24.41
CA PRO A 704 -6.63 -24.66 23.36
C PRO A 704 -5.91 -25.65 22.44
N ALA A 705 -6.04 -25.46 21.12
CA ALA A 705 -5.39 -26.26 20.09
C ALA A 705 -4.70 -25.35 19.06
N PRO A 706 -3.43 -25.56 18.70
CA PRO A 706 -2.77 -24.72 17.70
C PRO A 706 -3.41 -24.87 16.31
N PRO A 707 -3.38 -23.83 15.46
CA PRO A 707 -3.65 -23.97 14.03
C PRO A 707 -2.54 -24.81 13.36
N SER A 708 -2.68 -25.06 12.06
CA SER A 708 -1.65 -25.80 11.31
C SER A 708 -0.28 -25.13 11.43
N GLY A 709 0.77 -25.92 11.66
CA GLY A 709 2.16 -25.46 11.61
C GLY A 709 2.78 -25.48 10.21
N ALA A 710 2.03 -25.91 9.19
CA ALA A 710 2.50 -25.97 7.80
C ALA A 710 2.21 -24.66 7.06
N SER A 711 3.04 -24.28 6.10
CA SER A 711 2.71 -23.12 5.24
C SER A 711 1.43 -23.38 4.43
N ARG A 712 0.72 -22.31 4.08
CA ARG A 712 -0.59 -22.40 3.44
C ARG A 712 -1.00 -21.10 2.75
N ILE A 713 -1.96 -21.21 1.85
CA ILE A 713 -2.61 -20.07 1.19
C ILE A 713 -4.00 -19.90 1.78
N THR A 714 -4.34 -18.69 2.21
CA THR A 714 -5.71 -18.31 2.56
C THR A 714 -6.45 -17.83 1.31
N TRP A 715 -7.77 -17.89 1.34
CA TRP A 715 -8.64 -17.56 0.21
C TRP A 715 -9.77 -16.65 0.67
N ARG A 716 -10.26 -15.81 -0.24
CA ARG A 716 -11.40 -14.91 -0.01
C ARG A 716 -12.13 -14.61 -1.33
N HIS A 717 -13.28 -13.96 -1.22
CA HIS A 717 -13.93 -13.33 -2.37
C HIS A 717 -13.16 -12.06 -2.81
N PRO A 718 -12.98 -11.80 -4.12
CA PRO A 718 -12.33 -10.59 -4.58
C PRO A 718 -13.24 -9.38 -4.45
N MET A 719 -12.64 -8.20 -4.30
CA MET A 719 -13.36 -6.94 -4.51
C MET A 719 -13.35 -6.58 -6.00
N ALA A 720 -14.50 -6.20 -6.52
CA ALA A 720 -14.70 -5.78 -7.91
C ALA A 720 -15.29 -4.36 -7.97
N LYS A 721 -14.93 -3.61 -9.01
CA LYS A 721 -15.54 -2.29 -9.30
C LYS A 721 -17.04 -2.47 -9.53
N VAL A 722 -17.85 -1.62 -8.89
CA VAL A 722 -19.30 -1.57 -9.11
C VAL A 722 -19.57 -0.85 -10.44
N PRO A 723 -20.45 -1.37 -11.31
CA PRO A 723 -20.83 -0.69 -12.54
C PRO A 723 -21.41 0.71 -12.26
N LEU A 724 -21.05 1.70 -13.09
CA LEU A 724 -21.49 3.09 -12.91
C LEU A 724 -23.01 3.23 -12.84
N GLU A 725 -23.75 2.47 -13.65
CA GLU A 725 -25.22 2.49 -13.65
C GLU A 725 -25.81 2.04 -12.31
N GLU A 726 -25.14 1.12 -11.60
CA GLU A 726 -25.55 0.68 -10.26
C GLU A 726 -25.23 1.73 -9.19
N LEU A 727 -24.06 2.38 -9.29
CA LEU A 727 -23.71 3.52 -8.42
C LEU A 727 -24.70 4.68 -8.57
N LYS A 728 -25.13 4.97 -9.81
CA LYS A 728 -26.17 5.98 -10.10
C LYS A 728 -27.54 5.57 -9.56
N ALA A 729 -27.91 4.30 -9.71
CA ALA A 729 -29.19 3.78 -9.23
C ALA A 729 -29.29 3.72 -7.70
N ARG A 730 -28.15 3.61 -7.00
CA ARG A 730 -28.08 3.60 -5.54
C ARG A 730 -27.03 4.60 -5.03
N PRO A 731 -27.39 5.88 -4.93
CA PRO A 731 -26.55 6.91 -4.34
C PRO A 731 -26.03 6.49 -2.94
N GLY A 732 -24.72 6.64 -2.70
CA GLY A 732 -24.05 6.16 -1.47
C GLY A 732 -23.53 4.72 -1.54
N LEU A 733 -23.79 3.97 -2.62
CA LEU A 733 -23.14 2.66 -2.83
C LEU A 733 -21.63 2.83 -2.98
N TRP A 734 -20.85 2.04 -2.24
CA TRP A 734 -19.40 2.01 -2.36
C TRP A 734 -18.99 1.60 -3.79
N HIS A 735 -17.96 2.25 -4.33
CA HIS A 735 -17.48 2.03 -5.71
C HIS A 735 -16.86 0.64 -5.94
N MET A 736 -16.64 -0.12 -4.86
CA MET A 736 -16.23 -1.52 -4.88
C MET A 736 -17.27 -2.38 -4.18
N ARG A 737 -17.37 -3.65 -4.57
CA ARG A 737 -18.15 -4.65 -3.83
C ARG A 737 -17.44 -6.00 -3.86
N MET A 738 -17.70 -6.83 -2.86
CA MET A 738 -17.23 -8.21 -2.88
C MET A 738 -18.01 -9.02 -3.93
N ASP A 739 -17.30 -9.76 -4.78
CA ASP A 739 -17.89 -10.70 -5.74
C ASP A 739 -17.93 -12.11 -5.16
N GLY A 740 -19.09 -12.46 -4.59
CA GLY A 740 -19.34 -13.78 -4.01
C GLY A 740 -19.28 -14.96 -5.00
N SER A 741 -19.19 -14.70 -6.31
CA SER A 741 -19.14 -15.75 -7.34
C SER A 741 -17.72 -16.28 -7.60
N GLN A 742 -16.69 -15.64 -7.06
CA GLN A 742 -15.29 -15.94 -7.34
C GLN A 742 -14.45 -16.11 -6.08
N TRP A 743 -13.33 -16.82 -6.19
CA TRP A 743 -12.34 -16.96 -5.14
C TRP A 743 -10.96 -16.54 -5.64
N VAL A 744 -10.24 -15.80 -4.81
CA VAL A 744 -8.86 -15.39 -5.08
C VAL A 744 -7.95 -15.75 -3.91
N PRO A 745 -6.65 -16.01 -4.17
CA PRO A 745 -5.65 -16.11 -3.11
C PRO A 745 -5.57 -14.81 -2.31
N ASP A 746 -5.57 -14.92 -0.99
CA ASP A 746 -5.58 -13.78 -0.06
C ASP A 746 -4.20 -13.53 0.55
N LYS A 747 -3.68 -14.49 1.33
CA LYS A 747 -2.34 -14.45 1.93
C LYS A 747 -1.63 -15.77 1.71
N LEU A 748 -0.30 -15.71 1.61
CA LEU A 748 0.55 -16.88 1.78
C LEU A 748 1.19 -16.80 3.17
N VAL A 749 0.80 -17.73 4.04
CA VAL A 749 1.38 -17.94 5.37
C VAL A 749 2.58 -18.87 5.23
N LEU A 750 3.76 -18.38 5.58
CA LEU A 750 4.99 -19.15 5.65
C LEU A 750 5.20 -19.58 7.10
N SER A 751 5.33 -20.88 7.37
CA SER A 751 5.45 -21.38 8.75
C SER A 751 6.38 -22.58 8.83
N SER A 752 7.26 -22.59 9.83
CA SER A 752 8.12 -23.74 10.15
C SER A 752 7.52 -24.64 11.24
N GLY A 753 6.42 -24.20 11.85
CA GLY A 753 5.77 -24.90 12.94
C GLY A 753 4.84 -24.00 13.75
N GLY A 754 4.32 -24.56 14.84
CA GLY A 754 3.37 -23.90 15.75
C GLY A 754 4.01 -23.32 17.00
N GLN A 755 5.34 -23.24 17.10
CA GLN A 755 6.04 -22.71 18.27
C GLN A 755 6.50 -21.27 18.05
N ALA A 756 6.57 -20.49 19.13
CA ALA A 756 7.06 -19.11 19.13
C ALA A 756 8.52 -18.95 18.66
N GLN A 757 9.29 -20.04 18.71
CA GLN A 757 10.66 -20.08 18.22
C GLN A 757 10.76 -20.34 16.71
N ASP A 758 9.68 -20.78 16.08
CA ASP A 758 9.67 -21.15 14.67
C ASP A 758 9.72 -19.91 13.76
N LEU A 759 10.42 -20.03 12.64
CA LEU A 759 10.42 -19.05 11.57
C LEU A 759 9.01 -19.01 10.96
N TRP A 760 8.46 -17.81 10.85
CA TRP A 760 7.11 -17.54 10.34
C TRP A 760 7.10 -16.25 9.50
N GLY A 761 6.25 -16.18 8.48
CA GLY A 761 6.08 -14.97 7.68
C GLY A 761 4.72 -14.90 7.00
N LEU A 762 4.37 -13.71 6.51
CA LEU A 762 3.10 -13.44 5.83
C LEU A 762 3.36 -12.68 4.54
N VAL A 763 2.77 -13.14 3.44
CA VAL A 763 2.89 -12.53 2.11
C VAL A 763 1.51 -12.11 1.62
N GLU A 764 1.38 -10.85 1.19
CA GLU A 764 0.18 -10.30 0.56
C GLU A 764 0.02 -10.88 -0.85
N LEU A 765 -1.18 -11.32 -1.23
CA LEU A 765 -1.47 -11.80 -2.58
C LEU A 765 -2.54 -10.96 -3.28
N LEU A 766 -3.27 -10.12 -2.55
CA LEU A 766 -4.39 -9.38 -3.12
C LEU A 766 -3.89 -8.23 -3.99
N PRO A 767 -4.44 -8.11 -5.22
CA PRO A 767 -4.23 -6.92 -6.03
C PRO A 767 -5.00 -5.72 -5.46
N HIS A 768 -6.19 -5.95 -4.91
CA HIS A 768 -7.03 -4.94 -4.27
C HIS A 768 -7.85 -5.60 -3.16
N GLY A 769 -7.97 -4.93 -2.02
CA GLY A 769 -8.67 -5.47 -0.84
C GLY A 769 -9.37 -4.41 0.00
N GLY A 770 -9.56 -3.18 -0.48
CA GLY A 770 -10.28 -2.12 0.24
C GLY A 770 -9.32 -1.24 1.03
N HIS A 771 -9.18 -1.49 2.33
CA HIS A 771 -8.23 -0.78 3.21
C HIS A 771 -6.79 -1.30 3.04
N CYS A 772 -6.39 -1.81 1.87
CA CYS A 772 -5.02 -2.23 1.61
C CYS A 772 -4.44 -1.54 0.38
N GLY A 773 -3.11 -1.39 0.38
CA GLY A 773 -2.41 -1.02 -0.85
C GLY A 773 -2.42 -2.15 -1.86
N GLU A 774 -2.14 -1.80 -3.11
CA GLU A 774 -1.98 -2.72 -4.23
C GLU A 774 -0.58 -3.39 -4.19
N LEU A 775 -0.41 -4.35 -3.27
CA LEU A 775 0.91 -4.88 -2.86
C LEU A 775 1.09 -6.41 -3.04
N PRO A 776 0.64 -7.04 -4.14
CA PRO A 776 0.76 -8.49 -4.30
C PRO A 776 2.23 -8.94 -4.39
N GLY A 777 2.60 -9.90 -3.56
CA GLY A 777 3.97 -10.40 -3.40
C GLY A 777 4.75 -9.74 -2.25
N ASN A 778 4.18 -8.74 -1.56
CA ASN A 778 4.81 -8.11 -0.40
C ASN A 778 5.01 -9.11 0.74
N LEU A 779 6.26 -9.41 1.11
CA LEU A 779 6.60 -10.15 2.33
C LEU A 779 6.37 -9.24 3.53
N THR A 780 5.11 -9.11 3.90
CA THR A 780 4.64 -8.10 4.84
C THR A 780 5.40 -8.22 6.15
N ASN A 781 5.62 -9.45 6.63
CA ASN A 781 6.33 -9.71 7.86
C ASN A 781 7.15 -11.01 7.80
N LEU A 782 8.26 -11.05 8.54
CA LEU A 782 9.08 -12.23 8.78
C LEU A 782 9.54 -12.21 10.23
N MET A 783 9.41 -13.34 10.95
CA MET A 783 9.70 -13.43 12.38
C MET A 783 10.36 -14.75 12.76
N ILE A 784 11.19 -14.72 13.80
CA ILE A 784 11.72 -15.92 14.47
C ILE A 784 12.04 -15.61 15.93
N HIS A 785 11.84 -16.56 16.84
CA HIS A 785 12.13 -16.36 18.28
C HIS A 785 11.44 -15.12 18.88
N ASP A 786 10.18 -14.87 18.51
CA ASP A 786 9.41 -13.65 18.80
C ASP A 786 9.94 -12.34 18.20
N ALA A 787 11.08 -12.36 17.51
CA ALA A 787 11.68 -11.18 16.90
C ALA A 787 11.13 -10.94 15.50
N ALA A 788 10.66 -9.72 15.23
CA ALA A 788 10.42 -9.25 13.88
C ALA A 788 11.75 -8.97 13.17
N LEU A 789 11.86 -9.49 11.95
CA LEU A 789 13.01 -9.36 11.05
C LEU A 789 12.68 -8.47 9.85
N LEU A 790 11.43 -8.54 9.39
CA LEU A 790 10.81 -7.64 8.44
C LEU A 790 9.43 -7.28 9.00
N ALA A 791 9.00 -6.04 8.78
CA ALA A 791 7.67 -5.60 9.16
C ALA A 791 7.07 -4.60 8.17
N GLY A 792 5.74 -4.62 8.04
CA GLY A 792 5.00 -3.60 7.30
C GLY A 792 5.06 -2.23 8.00
N ASN A 793 4.96 -1.16 7.22
CA ASN A 793 4.99 0.22 7.74
C ASN A 793 3.60 0.72 8.22
N GLY A 794 2.51 0.04 7.85
CA GLY A 794 1.17 0.29 8.35
C GLY A 794 0.38 1.37 7.58
N TYR A 795 -0.50 2.07 8.29
CA TYR A 795 -1.69 2.74 7.78
C TYR A 795 -1.46 3.70 6.60
N TYR A 796 -0.42 4.53 6.71
CA TYR A 796 -0.16 5.61 5.76
C TYR A 796 0.81 5.22 4.65
N GLU A 797 1.42 4.03 4.74
CA GLU A 797 2.59 3.63 3.94
C GLU A 797 2.22 2.43 3.04
N LEU A 798 1.09 2.56 2.35
CA LEU A 798 0.45 1.50 1.55
C LEU A 798 1.08 1.33 0.16
N THR A 799 2.16 2.02 -0.12
CA THR A 799 2.69 2.14 -1.47
C THR A 799 3.94 1.28 -1.66
N PRO A 800 4.24 0.82 -2.88
CA PRO A 800 5.26 -0.21 -3.07
C PRO A 800 6.65 0.13 -2.53
N ASP A 801 7.02 1.42 -2.50
CA ASP A 801 8.33 1.88 -2.02
C ASP A 801 8.53 1.73 -0.50
N PHE A 802 7.44 1.62 0.28
CA PHE A 802 7.45 1.39 1.73
C PHE A 802 7.22 -0.07 2.14
N ASN A 803 7.25 -1.00 1.18
CA ASN A 803 6.90 -2.39 1.40
C ASN A 803 8.02 -3.36 0.93
N ASN A 804 7.96 -4.62 1.37
CA ASN A 804 8.96 -5.65 1.14
C ASN A 804 8.71 -6.40 -0.19
N ILE A 805 8.76 -5.67 -1.29
CA ILE A 805 8.30 -6.09 -2.62
C ILE A 805 9.33 -5.74 -3.71
N LEU A 806 9.13 -6.21 -4.95
CA LEU A 806 9.83 -5.64 -6.10
C LEU A 806 9.25 -4.25 -6.40
N TRP A 807 9.98 -3.19 -6.05
CA TRP A 807 9.58 -1.83 -6.35
C TRP A 807 9.89 -1.48 -7.81
N VAL A 808 8.99 -0.76 -8.47
CA VAL A 808 9.16 -0.26 -9.84
C VAL A 808 8.81 1.22 -9.87
N GLU A 809 9.73 2.03 -10.34
CA GLU A 809 9.56 3.45 -10.61
C GLU A 809 9.53 3.64 -12.13
N ASP A 810 8.38 4.13 -12.61
CA ASP A 810 8.19 4.49 -14.00
C ASP A 810 8.81 5.87 -14.28
N LEU A 811 9.89 5.86 -15.06
CA LEU A 811 10.61 7.08 -15.44
C LEU A 811 10.21 7.59 -16.83
N ASP A 812 9.25 6.95 -17.49
CA ASP A 812 8.69 7.37 -18.78
C ASP A 812 7.31 8.02 -18.64
N GLY A 813 6.62 7.79 -17.52
CA GLY A 813 5.27 8.26 -17.26
C GLY A 813 4.27 7.68 -18.24
N LEU A 814 4.25 6.35 -18.33
CA LEU A 814 3.26 5.60 -19.08
C LEU A 814 1.89 5.69 -18.39
N ALA A 815 0.83 5.66 -19.22
CA ALA A 815 -0.53 5.47 -18.72
C ALA A 815 -0.67 4.10 -18.04
N ALA A 816 -1.67 4.00 -17.16
CA ALA A 816 -2.04 2.73 -16.56
C ALA A 816 -2.29 1.66 -17.63
N ASP A 817 -1.85 0.42 -17.37
CA ASP A 817 -2.30 -0.74 -18.14
C ASP A 817 -3.83 -0.84 -18.02
N PRO A 818 -4.56 -0.88 -19.15
CA PRO A 818 -6.01 -0.90 -19.12
C PRO A 818 -6.60 -2.20 -18.54
N ARG A 819 -5.78 -3.25 -18.38
CA ARG A 819 -6.19 -4.51 -17.76
C ARG A 819 -6.15 -4.38 -16.23
N PRO A 820 -7.09 -4.99 -15.50
CA PRO A 820 -7.02 -5.03 -14.04
C PRO A 820 -5.77 -5.81 -13.60
N MET A 821 -5.18 -5.40 -12.47
CA MET A 821 -4.11 -6.18 -11.85
C MET A 821 -4.68 -7.51 -11.33
N THR A 822 -4.02 -8.62 -11.67
CA THR A 822 -4.45 -9.97 -11.27
C THR A 822 -3.29 -10.73 -10.65
N THR A 823 -3.54 -11.46 -9.57
CA THR A 823 -2.53 -12.31 -8.91
C THR A 823 -2.95 -13.78 -8.96
N GLU A 824 -2.00 -14.66 -9.28
CA GLU A 824 -2.13 -16.11 -9.20
C GLU A 824 -0.94 -16.74 -8.46
N VAL A 825 -1.13 -17.95 -7.92
CA VAL A 825 -0.05 -18.76 -7.32
C VAL A 825 0.11 -20.06 -8.13
N PRO A 826 0.79 -20.00 -9.30
CA PRO A 826 0.89 -21.14 -10.22
C PRO A 826 1.71 -22.32 -9.69
N ILE A 827 2.52 -22.13 -8.65
CA ILE A 827 3.21 -23.23 -7.97
C ILE A 827 3.13 -23.00 -6.46
N PHE A 828 2.63 -23.99 -5.73
CA PHE A 828 2.73 -24.05 -4.28
C PHE A 828 3.12 -25.47 -3.84
N VAL A 829 4.23 -25.58 -3.14
CA VAL A 829 4.75 -26.84 -2.59
C VAL A 829 5.06 -26.63 -1.11
N GLU A 830 4.47 -27.47 -0.28
CA GLU A 830 4.78 -27.57 1.14
C GLU A 830 5.48 -28.90 1.42
N ASP A 831 6.72 -28.83 1.90
CA ASP A 831 7.56 -29.96 2.31
C ASP A 831 7.99 -29.76 3.77
N PRO A 832 8.23 -30.84 4.55
CA PRO A 832 8.71 -30.70 5.92
C PRO A 832 10.02 -29.89 6.06
N ALA A 833 10.85 -29.81 5.02
CA ALA A 833 12.09 -29.06 5.03
C ALA A 833 11.98 -27.63 4.45
N PHE A 834 10.98 -27.34 3.61
CA PHE A 834 10.81 -26.02 2.99
C PHE A 834 9.40 -25.81 2.42
N THR A 835 9.07 -24.55 2.14
CA THR A 835 7.94 -24.17 1.27
C THR A 835 8.49 -23.52 0.02
N PHE A 836 7.95 -23.88 -1.13
CA PHE A 836 8.18 -23.13 -2.37
C PHE A 836 6.86 -22.56 -2.88
N ALA A 837 6.84 -21.27 -3.20
CA ALA A 837 5.72 -20.63 -3.86
C ALA A 837 6.21 -19.78 -5.03
N ARG A 838 5.52 -19.87 -6.17
CA ARG A 838 5.64 -18.91 -7.28
C ARG A 838 4.39 -18.06 -7.29
N ILE A 839 4.55 -16.76 -7.08
CA ILE A 839 3.49 -15.76 -7.19
C ILE A 839 3.67 -15.07 -8.53
N LYS A 840 2.58 -14.85 -9.27
CA LYS A 840 2.61 -14.13 -10.54
C LYS A 840 1.51 -13.09 -10.58
N THR A 841 1.90 -11.87 -10.94
CA THR A 841 1.02 -10.72 -11.04
C THR A 841 1.14 -10.09 -12.43
N THR A 842 0.00 -9.84 -13.09
CA THR A 842 -0.03 -9.11 -14.37
C THR A 842 -0.55 -7.70 -14.16
N ALA A 843 -0.22 -6.77 -15.07
CA ALA A 843 -0.49 -5.34 -14.90
C ALA A 843 0.10 -4.80 -13.57
N TYR A 844 1.28 -5.28 -13.21
CA TYR A 844 1.91 -5.02 -11.91
C TYR A 844 2.17 -3.51 -11.71
N GLN A 845 1.65 -2.93 -10.61
CA GLN A 845 1.67 -1.49 -10.33
C GLN A 845 1.06 -0.61 -11.44
N HIS A 846 0.04 -1.15 -12.11
CA HIS A 846 -0.62 -0.59 -13.30
C HIS A 846 0.32 -0.35 -14.48
N LEU A 847 1.45 -1.06 -14.54
CA LEU A 847 2.38 -0.98 -15.67
C LEU A 847 2.20 -2.22 -16.56
N PRO A 848 2.57 -2.16 -17.85
CA PRO A 848 2.52 -3.29 -18.77
C PRO A 848 3.63 -4.30 -18.46
N LEU A 849 3.61 -4.85 -17.25
CA LEU A 849 4.63 -5.74 -16.68
C LEU A 849 3.95 -7.01 -16.17
N THR A 850 4.63 -8.13 -16.35
CA THR A 850 4.34 -9.36 -15.61
C THR A 850 5.42 -9.55 -14.56
N TYR A 851 5.02 -9.53 -13.30
CA TYR A 851 5.88 -9.79 -12.16
C TYR A 851 5.73 -11.25 -11.72
N THR A 852 6.85 -11.94 -11.51
CA THR A 852 6.89 -13.28 -10.90
C THR A 852 7.85 -13.26 -9.72
N ARG A 853 7.39 -13.70 -8.56
CA ARG A 853 8.20 -13.86 -7.34
C ARG A 853 8.23 -15.32 -6.91
N ASP A 854 9.41 -15.91 -6.96
CA ASP A 854 9.69 -17.23 -6.41
C ASP A 854 10.19 -17.06 -4.97
N LEU A 855 9.51 -17.72 -4.03
CA LEU A 855 9.84 -17.75 -2.61
C LEU A 855 10.21 -19.18 -2.23
N LEU A 856 11.48 -19.41 -1.88
CA LEU A 856 11.92 -20.63 -1.21
C LEU A 856 12.13 -20.34 0.27
N PHE A 857 11.20 -20.78 1.10
CA PHE A 857 11.22 -20.66 2.55
C PHE A 857 11.74 -21.95 3.18
N VAL A 858 13.01 -21.99 3.60
CA VAL A 858 13.59 -23.15 4.29
C VAL A 858 13.19 -23.10 5.76
N LYS A 859 12.55 -24.17 6.25
CA LYS A 859 11.99 -24.19 7.62
C LYS A 859 13.09 -23.94 8.64
N ASN A 860 12.86 -23.00 9.55
CA ASN A 860 13.81 -22.62 10.58
C ASN A 860 15.22 -22.43 9.99
N GLY A 861 15.31 -21.68 8.89
CA GLY A 861 16.55 -21.47 8.16
C GLY A 861 16.62 -20.07 7.57
N PHE A 862 16.10 -19.89 6.36
CA PHE A 862 16.19 -18.65 5.59
C PHE A 862 15.11 -18.59 4.50
N VAL A 863 15.03 -17.45 3.81
CA VAL A 863 14.21 -17.29 2.60
C VAL A 863 15.10 -16.91 1.42
N VAL A 864 14.96 -17.59 0.30
CA VAL A 864 15.51 -17.14 -0.99
C VAL A 864 14.36 -16.58 -1.82
N VAL A 865 14.55 -15.37 -2.33
CA VAL A 865 13.59 -14.65 -3.17
C VAL A 865 14.21 -14.47 -4.55
N LYS A 866 13.54 -14.95 -5.60
CA LYS A 866 13.89 -14.59 -6.98
C LYS A 866 12.75 -13.82 -7.62
N ASP A 867 12.99 -12.54 -7.85
CA ASP A 867 12.08 -11.64 -8.55
C ASP A 867 12.40 -11.65 -10.03
N ARG A 868 11.35 -11.72 -10.86
CA ARG A 868 11.42 -11.64 -12.32
C ARG A 868 10.36 -10.65 -12.80
N VAL A 869 10.76 -9.71 -13.65
CA VAL A 869 9.84 -8.85 -14.39
C VAL A 869 10.04 -9.04 -15.87
N GLU A 870 8.93 -9.31 -16.56
CA GLU A 870 8.84 -9.31 -18.02
C GLU A 870 8.13 -8.03 -18.47
N PHE A 871 8.76 -7.29 -19.38
CA PHE A 871 8.26 -6.03 -19.89
C PHE A 871 7.39 -6.24 -21.12
N GLY A 872 6.11 -5.87 -21.06
CA GLY A 872 5.20 -5.85 -22.20
C GLY A 872 5.38 -4.61 -23.10
N ALA A 873 6.10 -3.60 -22.65
CA ALA A 873 6.41 -2.39 -23.40
C ALA A 873 7.86 -1.94 -23.17
N THR A 874 8.42 -1.22 -24.14
CA THR A 874 9.72 -0.56 -23.96
C THR A 874 9.53 0.68 -23.09
N MET A 875 10.26 0.77 -21.98
CA MET A 875 10.16 1.90 -21.04
C MET A 875 11.43 2.16 -20.24
N LYS A 876 11.69 3.42 -19.90
CA LYS A 876 12.70 3.78 -18.90
C LYS A 876 12.15 3.53 -17.50
N VAL A 877 12.88 2.76 -16.70
CA VAL A 877 12.47 2.39 -15.35
C VAL A 877 13.66 2.36 -14.41
N ARG A 878 13.34 2.48 -13.14
CA ARG A 878 14.20 2.05 -12.04
C ARG A 878 13.44 1.01 -11.23
N LEU A 879 14.06 -0.14 -10.98
CA LEU A 879 13.40 -1.21 -10.24
C LEU A 879 14.38 -2.04 -9.43
N GLY A 880 13.85 -2.75 -8.44
CA GLY A 880 14.63 -3.66 -7.63
C GLY A 880 13.90 -4.16 -6.39
N PRO A 881 14.36 -5.26 -5.77
CA PRO A 881 13.85 -5.70 -4.49
C PRO A 881 14.05 -4.59 -3.45
N CYS A 882 12.98 -4.31 -2.71
CA CYS A 882 12.97 -3.37 -1.60
C CYS A 882 12.72 -4.14 -0.31
N TYR A 883 13.58 -3.94 0.69
CA TYR A 883 13.39 -4.47 2.04
C TYR A 883 13.43 -3.34 3.05
N GLN A 884 12.46 -3.34 3.95
CA GLN A 884 12.27 -2.34 4.99
C GLN A 884 12.83 -2.86 6.30
N THR A 885 13.61 -2.02 6.97
CA THR A 885 14.12 -2.28 8.31
C THR A 885 13.99 -1.02 9.15
N ARG A 886 14.18 -1.17 10.45
CA ARG A 886 14.29 -0.02 11.33
C ARG A 886 15.72 0.47 11.47
N SER A 887 16.65 -0.46 11.59
CA SER A 887 18.06 -0.16 11.83
C SER A 887 18.96 -1.03 10.98
N LEU A 888 20.19 -0.53 10.80
CA LEU A 888 21.29 -1.23 10.16
C LEU A 888 22.40 -1.51 11.17
N GLY A 889 23.05 -2.66 11.03
CA GLY A 889 24.26 -3.00 11.76
C GLY A 889 25.41 -2.04 11.41
N PRO A 890 26.44 -1.96 12.27
CA PRO A 890 27.60 -1.10 12.05
C PRO A 890 28.43 -1.52 10.82
N GLU A 891 28.25 -2.75 10.33
CA GLU A 891 28.91 -3.30 9.16
C GLU A 891 27.88 -3.58 8.07
N CYS A 892 28.19 -3.15 6.84
CA CYS A 892 27.50 -3.53 5.62
C CYS A 892 28.59 -3.92 4.60
N GLY A 893 28.30 -4.92 3.76
CA GLY A 893 29.22 -5.35 2.71
C GLY A 893 28.83 -4.82 1.35
N GLU A 894 29.59 -5.21 0.33
CA GLU A 894 29.33 -4.80 -1.06
C GLU A 894 27.96 -5.25 -1.56
N ASN A 895 27.49 -6.43 -1.11
CA ASN A 895 26.28 -7.09 -1.58
C ASN A 895 25.35 -7.53 -0.44
N TRP A 896 25.55 -7.02 0.77
CA TRP A 896 24.74 -7.44 1.91
C TRP A 896 24.61 -6.36 2.99
N PHE A 897 23.52 -6.44 3.72
CA PHE A 897 23.17 -5.54 4.82
C PHE A 897 22.76 -6.36 6.04
N ASN A 898 23.29 -6.02 7.21
CA ASN A 898 22.74 -6.54 8.46
C ASN A 898 21.63 -5.62 8.94
N ALA A 899 20.39 -6.10 8.94
CA ALA A 899 19.20 -5.34 9.25
C ALA A 899 18.54 -5.85 10.54
N TYR A 900 17.91 -4.96 11.30
CA TYR A 900 17.18 -5.35 12.50
C TYR A 900 16.15 -4.32 12.97
N PHE A 901 15.30 -4.77 13.90
CA PHE A 901 14.39 -3.93 14.67
C PHE A 901 14.83 -3.88 16.14
N ASP A 902 15.05 -2.68 16.67
CA ASP A 902 15.32 -2.44 18.09
C ASP A 902 14.00 -2.34 18.90
N GLN A 903 13.04 -1.62 18.35
CA GLN A 903 11.68 -1.49 18.85
C GLN A 903 10.71 -1.52 17.67
N LEU A 904 9.49 -1.95 17.95
CA LEU A 904 8.39 -1.92 17.01
C LEU A 904 7.40 -0.86 17.49
N TYR A 905 6.94 0.00 16.57
CA TYR A 905 6.15 1.17 16.94
C TYR A 905 4.72 1.05 16.45
N TYR A 906 3.80 1.54 17.29
CA TYR A 906 2.42 1.79 16.92
C TYR A 906 2.28 3.22 16.40
N THR A 907 2.27 3.41 15.08
CA THR A 907 2.24 4.74 14.46
C THR A 907 0.90 5.47 14.63
N GLY A 908 -0.19 4.76 14.93
CA GLY A 908 -1.52 5.33 15.12
C GLY A 908 -2.05 6.07 13.87
N LEU A 909 -3.13 6.83 14.05
CA LEU A 909 -3.71 7.68 13.00
C LEU A 909 -3.00 9.04 12.85
N GLY A 910 -1.72 9.22 13.23
CA GLY A 910 -1.09 10.55 13.20
C GLY A 910 0.43 10.60 13.07
N LEU A 911 0.94 11.74 12.58
CA LEU A 911 2.34 12.00 12.23
C LEU A 911 3.21 12.67 13.32
N GLY A 912 3.04 12.46 14.65
CA GLY A 912 4.07 13.14 15.47
C GLY A 912 4.25 13.12 16.97
N ARG A 913 3.36 12.69 17.88
CA ARG A 913 3.70 12.81 19.32
C ARG A 913 3.25 11.64 20.17
N GLY A 914 4.27 10.95 20.72
CA GLY A 914 4.20 9.93 21.76
C GLY A 914 3.51 8.67 21.28
N VAL A 915 4.21 7.70 20.71
CA VAL A 915 3.62 6.41 20.31
C VAL A 915 4.08 5.29 21.23
N GLN A 916 3.21 4.31 21.46
CA GLN A 916 3.54 3.11 22.23
C GLN A 916 4.56 2.26 21.45
N ALA A 917 5.61 1.83 22.13
CA ALA A 917 6.58 0.88 21.59
C ALA A 917 6.35 -0.53 22.15
N ILE A 918 6.75 -1.52 21.36
CA ILE A 918 6.81 -2.93 21.71
C ILE A 918 8.27 -3.34 21.65
N ARG A 919 8.71 -4.05 22.68
CA ARG A 919 10.07 -4.56 22.71
C ARG A 919 10.22 -5.64 21.65
N ASN A 920 11.13 -5.44 20.70
CA ASN A 920 11.55 -6.49 19.81
C ASN A 920 12.72 -7.27 20.44
N PRO A 921 12.64 -8.59 20.61
CA PRO A 921 13.80 -9.39 20.99
C PRO A 921 14.95 -9.26 19.99
N SER A 922 16.19 -9.29 20.46
CA SER A 922 17.35 -9.15 19.57
C SER A 922 17.54 -10.39 18.70
N TRP A 923 17.22 -10.24 17.42
CA TRP A 923 17.61 -11.11 16.32
C TRP A 923 17.85 -10.24 15.10
N ASP A 924 18.80 -10.64 14.26
CA ASP A 924 19.24 -9.88 13.10
C ASP A 924 18.83 -10.60 11.81
N LEU A 925 18.74 -9.84 10.73
CA LEU A 925 18.49 -10.35 9.38
C LEU A 925 19.60 -9.90 8.45
N LEU A 926 20.37 -10.86 7.94
CA LEU A 926 21.27 -10.60 6.83
C LEU A 926 20.45 -10.59 5.53
N VAL A 927 20.39 -9.43 4.90
CA VAL A 927 19.83 -9.25 3.56
C VAL A 927 20.98 -9.29 2.57
N TYR A 928 21.12 -10.40 1.85
CA TYR A 928 22.13 -10.60 0.82
C TYR A 928 21.50 -10.48 -0.57
N PHE A 929 22.08 -9.66 -1.44
CA PHE A 929 21.72 -9.57 -2.85
C PHE A 929 22.79 -10.28 -3.70
N THR A 930 22.39 -11.03 -4.72
CA THR A 930 23.39 -11.61 -5.63
C THR A 930 24.10 -10.50 -6.41
N PRO A 931 25.44 -10.54 -6.54
CA PRO A 931 26.17 -9.54 -7.32
C PRO A 931 25.73 -9.53 -8.78
N ARG A 932 25.42 -8.34 -9.31
CA ARG A 932 25.14 -8.10 -10.73
C ARG A 932 25.86 -6.83 -11.19
N PRO A 933 26.71 -6.90 -12.24
CA PRO A 933 27.58 -5.77 -12.62
C PRO A 933 26.86 -4.48 -13.01
N ASP A 934 25.59 -4.57 -13.40
CA ASP A 934 24.75 -3.46 -13.84
C ASP A 934 23.71 -3.04 -12.79
N ARG A 935 23.86 -3.49 -11.53
CA ARG A 935 23.00 -3.12 -10.41
C ARG A 935 23.77 -2.30 -9.38
N LYS A 936 23.08 -1.42 -8.66
CA LYS A 936 23.64 -0.62 -7.58
C LYS A 936 22.85 -0.82 -6.30
N HIS A 937 23.52 -0.88 -5.15
CA HIS A 937 22.82 -0.87 -3.87
C HIS A 937 22.52 0.54 -3.40
N THR A 938 21.35 0.73 -2.80
CA THR A 938 20.94 2.01 -2.22
C THR A 938 20.34 1.80 -0.84
N VAL A 939 20.64 2.71 0.07
CA VAL A 939 20.01 2.80 1.39
C VAL A 939 19.36 4.17 1.50
N GLN A 940 18.07 4.21 1.83
CA GLN A 940 17.35 5.43 2.14
C GLN A 940 16.86 5.38 3.58
N ASP A 941 17.36 6.27 4.42
CA ASP A 941 16.90 6.42 5.80
C ASP A 941 15.90 7.58 5.87
N LYS A 942 14.64 7.24 6.13
CA LYS A 942 13.54 8.19 6.25
C LYS A 942 13.16 8.46 7.72
N THR A 943 14.03 8.16 8.68
CA THR A 943 13.76 8.35 10.12
C THR A 943 13.47 9.81 10.46
N LEU A 944 14.16 10.75 9.80
CA LEU A 944 13.93 12.18 10.03
C LEU A 944 12.57 12.68 9.51
N GLU A 945 11.94 11.97 8.57
CA GLU A 945 10.58 12.27 8.14
C GLU A 945 9.55 11.89 9.22
N ASN A 946 9.76 10.72 9.85
CA ASN A 946 8.92 10.23 10.93
C ASN A 946 9.70 9.21 11.79
N ILE A 947 10.18 9.65 12.96
CA ILE A 947 10.97 8.82 13.88
C ILE A 947 10.19 7.61 14.45
N TRP A 948 8.86 7.69 14.38
CA TRP A 948 7.92 6.70 14.87
C TRP A 948 7.52 5.67 13.82
N ARG A 949 7.91 5.88 12.55
CA ARG A 949 7.68 4.92 11.47
C ARG A 949 8.26 3.56 11.88
N ASN A 950 7.54 2.47 11.59
CA ASN A 950 7.95 1.15 12.06
C ASN A 950 9.28 0.72 11.42
N ALA A 951 9.41 0.88 10.10
CA ALA A 951 10.59 0.52 9.31
C ALA A 951 11.03 1.67 8.38
N PRO A 952 11.64 2.75 8.91
CA PRO A 952 12.04 3.93 8.14
C PRO A 952 13.21 3.74 7.18
N VAL A 953 13.98 2.66 7.32
CA VAL A 953 15.17 2.42 6.50
C VAL A 953 14.85 1.45 5.37
N GLN A 954 15.15 1.88 4.15
CA GLN A 954 14.88 1.13 2.92
C GLN A 954 16.21 0.65 2.33
N ILE A 955 16.29 -0.64 2.01
CA ILE A 955 17.47 -1.28 1.43
C ILE A 955 17.07 -1.85 0.07
N ARG A 956 17.84 -1.52 -0.98
CA ARG A 956 17.55 -1.99 -2.34
C ARG A 956 18.82 -2.41 -3.09
N GLN A 957 18.65 -3.36 -4.00
CA GLN A 957 19.51 -3.54 -5.17
C GLN A 957 18.74 -3.06 -6.40
N VAL A 958 19.27 -2.08 -7.12
CA VAL A 958 18.53 -1.31 -8.12
C VAL A 958 19.15 -1.49 -9.50
N TRP A 959 18.29 -1.77 -10.48
CA TRP A 959 18.57 -1.52 -11.89
C TRP A 959 17.95 -0.21 -12.33
N SER A 960 18.62 0.51 -13.22
CA SER A 960 18.07 1.70 -13.87
C SER A 960 18.46 1.67 -15.33
N GLY A 961 17.49 1.81 -16.23
CA GLY A 961 17.76 1.68 -17.65
C GLY A 961 16.52 1.78 -18.54
N MET A 962 16.74 1.58 -19.84
CA MET A 962 15.69 1.42 -20.84
C MET A 962 15.40 -0.07 -21.02
N ALA A 963 14.30 -0.55 -20.46
CA ALA A 963 13.83 -1.92 -20.68
C ALA A 963 13.18 -2.02 -22.05
N LYS A 964 13.39 -3.12 -22.76
CA LYS A 964 12.77 -3.40 -24.07
C LYS A 964 11.53 -4.27 -23.90
N ALA A 965 10.54 -4.12 -24.77
CA ALA A 965 9.43 -5.08 -24.84
C ALA A 965 9.96 -6.52 -25.04
N GLY A 966 9.42 -7.48 -24.28
CA GLY A 966 9.86 -8.86 -24.19
C GLY A 966 11.13 -9.08 -23.35
N GLN A 967 11.79 -8.02 -22.88
CA GLN A 967 12.95 -8.17 -21.99
C GLN A 967 12.49 -8.70 -20.63
N THR A 968 13.31 -9.60 -20.08
CA THR A 968 13.18 -10.04 -18.70
C THR A 968 14.34 -9.48 -17.88
N LEU A 969 14.04 -9.00 -16.67
CA LEU A 969 15.04 -8.64 -15.67
C LEU A 969 14.80 -9.46 -14.40
N THR A 970 15.88 -9.90 -13.77
CA THR A 970 15.82 -10.66 -12.53
C THR A 970 16.66 -10.07 -11.40
N PHE A 971 16.28 -10.45 -10.19
CA PHE A 971 16.98 -10.17 -8.95
C PHE A 971 16.88 -11.38 -8.03
N THR A 972 17.98 -11.73 -7.36
CA THR A 972 17.98 -12.82 -6.37
C THR A 972 18.44 -12.25 -5.03
N SER A 973 17.69 -12.54 -3.97
CA SER A 973 18.02 -12.15 -2.60
C SER A 973 17.95 -13.35 -1.67
N ALA A 974 18.78 -13.37 -0.64
CA ALA A 974 18.69 -14.28 0.49
C ALA A 974 18.46 -13.50 1.77
N LEU A 975 17.44 -13.89 2.53
CA LEU A 975 17.05 -13.35 3.81
C LEU A 975 17.41 -14.38 4.88
N LEU A 976 18.53 -14.15 5.57
CA LEU A 976 19.12 -15.10 6.51
C LEU A 976 19.04 -14.56 7.95
N PRO A 977 18.08 -15.02 8.76
CA PRO A 977 18.04 -14.75 10.19
C PRO A 977 19.32 -15.22 10.90
N HIS A 978 19.86 -14.42 11.82
CA HIS A 978 21.01 -14.82 12.63
C HIS A 978 21.08 -14.12 14.00
N VAL A 979 21.94 -14.63 14.87
CA VAL A 979 22.25 -13.95 16.14
C VAL A 979 23.05 -12.66 15.94
N PRO A 980 22.81 -11.61 16.75
CA PRO A 980 23.57 -10.35 16.67
C PRO A 980 25.07 -10.48 16.99
N THR A 981 25.47 -11.55 17.69
CA THR A 981 26.87 -11.77 18.10
C THR A 981 27.77 -12.29 16.98
N MET A 982 27.20 -12.68 15.84
CA MET A 982 27.97 -13.07 14.68
C MET A 982 28.32 -11.83 13.88
N THR A 983 29.61 -11.65 13.54
CA THR A 983 29.96 -10.55 12.65
C THR A 983 29.45 -10.90 11.26
N PRO A 984 28.72 -10.01 10.57
CA PRO A 984 28.24 -10.26 9.21
C PRO A 984 29.38 -10.63 8.23
N LYS A 985 30.60 -10.14 8.48
CA LYS A 985 31.81 -10.55 7.77
C LYS A 985 32.06 -12.07 7.83
N ASP A 986 31.80 -12.72 8.97
CA ASP A 986 31.95 -14.17 9.14
C ASP A 986 31.02 -14.99 8.24
N PHE A 987 29.99 -14.37 7.63
CA PHE A 987 29.10 -15.05 6.68
C PHE A 987 29.67 -15.10 5.26
N VAL A 988 30.29 -14.02 4.82
CA VAL A 988 30.69 -13.83 3.41
C VAL A 988 32.19 -13.99 3.20
N GLU A 989 33.00 -13.58 4.19
CA GLU A 989 34.46 -13.62 4.14
C GLU A 989 35.01 -14.18 5.46
N PRO A 990 35.14 -15.52 5.60
CA PRO A 990 35.77 -16.09 6.78
C PRO A 990 37.17 -15.46 6.97
N PRO A 991 37.64 -15.22 8.22
CA PRO A 991 38.90 -14.55 8.48
C PRO A 991 40.06 -15.16 7.71
N ARG A 992 41.00 -14.32 7.23
CA ARG A 992 42.16 -14.78 6.45
C ARG A 992 42.96 -15.83 7.23
N GLY A 993 42.99 -17.07 6.74
CA GLY A 993 43.62 -18.21 7.40
C GLY A 993 42.66 -19.14 8.17
N SER A 994 41.36 -18.81 8.24
CA SER A 994 40.33 -19.73 8.73
C SER A 994 40.19 -20.94 7.81
N LYS A 995 39.95 -22.11 8.41
CA LYS A 995 39.58 -23.35 7.68
C LYS A 995 38.08 -23.44 7.45
N ASP A 996 37.30 -22.50 7.98
CA ASP A 996 35.85 -22.49 7.82
C ASP A 996 35.48 -22.13 6.38
N ALA A 997 34.56 -22.89 5.79
CA ALA A 997 33.99 -22.56 4.49
C ALA A 997 33.15 -21.27 4.58
N PRO A 998 33.04 -20.48 3.50
CA PRO A 998 32.10 -19.37 3.47
C PRO A 998 30.68 -19.84 3.75
N ARG A 999 29.90 -19.02 4.46
CA ARG A 999 28.52 -19.35 4.84
C ARG A 999 27.51 -18.96 3.76
N ILE A 1000 27.90 -18.08 2.86
CA ILE A 1000 27.20 -17.78 1.61
C ILE A 1000 28.20 -17.98 0.47
N GLU A 1001 27.87 -18.86 -0.48
CA GLU A 1001 28.64 -19.01 -1.71
C GLU A 1001 27.69 -18.90 -2.90
N LEU A 1002 27.96 -17.95 -3.80
CA LEU A 1002 27.24 -17.86 -5.06
C LEU A 1002 27.99 -18.64 -6.13
N PHE A 1003 27.38 -19.68 -6.68
CA PHE A 1003 27.96 -20.43 -7.80
C PHE A 1003 27.55 -19.87 -9.15
N HIS A 1004 26.31 -19.38 -9.27
CA HIS A 1004 25.77 -18.81 -10.50
C HIS A 1004 24.55 -17.96 -10.22
N ASP A 1005 24.39 -16.84 -10.91
CA ASP A 1005 23.13 -16.07 -10.95
C ASP A 1005 22.99 -15.33 -12.29
N ASP A 1006 21.97 -15.71 -13.06
CA ASP A 1006 21.50 -14.99 -14.24
C ASP A 1006 19.95 -14.99 -14.29
N ASP A 1007 19.39 -14.56 -15.41
CA ASP A 1007 17.93 -14.45 -15.58
C ASP A 1007 17.20 -15.80 -15.51
N ASP A 1008 17.91 -16.87 -15.85
CA ASP A 1008 17.38 -18.21 -16.00
C ASP A 1008 17.72 -19.12 -14.82
N LEU A 1009 18.87 -18.93 -14.18
CA LEU A 1009 19.43 -19.84 -13.18
C LEU A 1009 20.02 -19.08 -11.99
N SER A 1010 19.71 -19.54 -10.78
CA SER A 1010 20.40 -19.09 -9.56
C SER A 1010 20.82 -20.31 -8.76
N VAL A 1011 22.11 -20.40 -8.40
CA VAL A 1011 22.66 -21.47 -7.58
C VAL A 1011 23.49 -20.89 -6.44
N VAL A 1012 23.00 -21.09 -5.22
CA VAL A 1012 23.58 -20.52 -4.00
C VAL A 1012 23.73 -21.58 -2.92
N LYS A 1013 24.81 -21.51 -2.14
CA LYS A 1013 24.94 -22.19 -0.85
C LYS A 1013 24.65 -21.19 0.26
N LEU A 1014 23.84 -21.60 1.22
CA LEU A 1014 23.53 -20.84 2.43
C LEU A 1014 23.71 -21.73 3.67
N THR A 1015 24.36 -21.21 4.69
CA THR A 1015 24.51 -21.88 6.00
C THR A 1015 23.62 -21.22 7.04
N SER A 1016 22.64 -21.96 7.56
CA SER A 1016 21.80 -21.52 8.68
C SER A 1016 22.42 -21.95 10.02
N GLU A 1017 22.40 -21.07 11.03
CA GLU A 1017 22.86 -21.35 12.40
C GLU A 1017 21.70 -21.16 13.38
N MET A 1018 21.02 -22.27 13.73
CA MET A 1018 19.78 -22.24 14.52
C MET A 1018 20.01 -22.41 16.02
N ASP A 1019 21.12 -23.04 16.41
CA ASP A 1019 21.56 -23.08 17.80
C ASP A 1019 22.96 -22.46 17.89
N PRO A 1020 23.04 -21.14 18.12
CA PRO A 1020 24.31 -20.42 18.18
C PRO A 1020 25.19 -20.86 19.35
N GLN A 1021 24.60 -21.44 20.40
CA GLN A 1021 25.35 -21.88 21.56
C GLN A 1021 26.09 -23.19 21.28
N ASN A 1022 25.41 -24.14 20.65
CA ASN A 1022 26.00 -25.42 20.25
C ASN A 1022 26.65 -25.35 18.85
N ARG A 1023 26.55 -24.19 18.17
CA ARG A 1023 27.00 -23.95 16.80
C ARG A 1023 26.46 -24.99 15.81
N ILE A 1024 25.20 -25.37 15.99
CA ILE A 1024 24.52 -26.30 15.08
C ILE A 1024 24.24 -25.56 13.78
N ARG A 1025 24.89 -26.02 12.73
CA ARG A 1025 24.83 -25.43 11.39
C ARG A 1025 24.33 -26.43 10.37
N SER A 1026 23.62 -25.93 9.37
CA SER A 1026 23.17 -26.70 8.22
C SER A 1026 23.52 -25.97 6.95
N ASP A 1027 24.16 -26.67 6.02
CA ASP A 1027 24.51 -26.15 4.69
C ASP A 1027 23.42 -26.54 3.69
N TRP A 1028 22.97 -25.57 2.90
CA TRP A 1028 21.93 -25.75 1.91
C TRP A 1028 22.40 -25.29 0.56
N TYR A 1029 22.39 -26.18 -0.42
CA TYR A 1029 22.67 -25.87 -1.81
C TYR A 1029 21.32 -25.79 -2.53
N VAL A 1030 21.00 -24.62 -3.05
CA VAL A 1030 19.73 -24.31 -3.69
C VAL A 1030 19.99 -23.97 -5.15
N MET A 1031 19.21 -24.56 -6.04
CA MET A 1031 19.13 -24.20 -7.46
C MET A 1031 17.68 -23.81 -7.79
N LEU A 1032 17.51 -22.60 -8.33
CA LEU A 1032 16.27 -22.12 -8.95
C LEU A 1032 16.51 -22.05 -10.47
N ASN A 1033 15.86 -22.92 -11.24
CA ASN A 1033 16.08 -23.07 -12.68
C ASN A 1033 14.79 -22.80 -13.46
N ALA A 1034 14.72 -21.67 -14.14
CA ALA A 1034 13.55 -21.28 -14.92
C ALA A 1034 13.49 -21.95 -16.31
N THR A 1035 14.57 -22.59 -16.76
CA THR A 1035 14.66 -23.12 -18.14
C THR A 1035 13.97 -24.47 -18.33
N GLY A 1036 13.80 -25.24 -17.26
CA GLY A 1036 13.38 -26.66 -17.31
C GLY A 1036 14.37 -27.57 -18.05
N LYS A 1037 15.55 -27.07 -18.41
CA LYS A 1037 16.65 -27.82 -19.05
C LYS A 1037 17.70 -28.16 -18.01
N LEU A 1038 18.45 -29.24 -18.25
CA LEU A 1038 19.57 -29.60 -17.39
C LEU A 1038 20.59 -28.45 -17.35
N ALA A 1039 20.80 -27.92 -16.16
CA ALA A 1039 21.80 -26.91 -15.87
C ALA A 1039 22.78 -27.42 -14.82
N THR A 1040 24.06 -27.06 -14.94
CA THR A 1040 25.12 -27.42 -14.00
C THR A 1040 25.83 -26.16 -13.52
N ALA A 1041 25.83 -25.92 -12.22
CA ALA A 1041 26.54 -24.80 -11.61
C ALA A 1041 27.02 -25.17 -10.20
N GLY A 1042 28.30 -24.93 -9.94
CA GLY A 1042 28.95 -25.36 -8.71
C GLY A 1042 28.80 -26.88 -8.50
N PRO A 1043 28.38 -27.34 -7.31
CA PRO A 1043 28.24 -28.76 -7.04
C PRO A 1043 26.90 -29.35 -7.52
N LEU A 1044 25.96 -28.55 -8.04
CA LEU A 1044 24.62 -29.01 -8.43
C LEU A 1044 24.49 -29.15 -9.95
N ALA A 1045 23.80 -30.20 -10.39
CA ALA A 1045 23.25 -30.31 -11.74
C ALA A 1045 21.78 -30.78 -11.68
N SER A 1046 20.86 -30.04 -12.30
CA SER A 1046 19.44 -30.41 -12.32
C SER A 1046 18.68 -29.78 -13.49
N ASP A 1047 17.63 -30.47 -13.95
CA ASP A 1047 16.63 -29.98 -14.90
C ASP A 1047 15.35 -29.48 -14.19
N GLY A 1048 15.25 -29.67 -12.87
CA GLY A 1048 14.06 -29.29 -12.10
C GLY A 1048 13.99 -27.79 -11.84
N ALA A 1049 12.77 -27.27 -11.77
CA ALA A 1049 12.50 -25.88 -11.45
C ALA A 1049 13.12 -25.44 -10.11
N VAL A 1050 13.12 -26.35 -9.14
CA VAL A 1050 13.84 -26.21 -7.87
C VAL A 1050 14.59 -27.50 -7.57
N ALA A 1051 15.85 -27.38 -7.18
CA ALA A 1051 16.68 -28.46 -6.69
C ALA A 1051 17.38 -28.06 -5.38
N ILE A 1052 17.30 -28.92 -4.36
CA ILE A 1052 17.86 -28.65 -3.04
C ILE A 1052 18.66 -29.86 -2.55
N VAL A 1053 19.87 -29.60 -2.06
CA VAL A 1053 20.67 -30.56 -1.29
C VAL A 1053 21.05 -29.90 0.03
N GLY A 1054 20.55 -30.46 1.13
CA GLY A 1054 20.77 -29.94 2.49
C GLY A 1054 21.56 -30.90 3.36
N PHE A 1055 22.49 -30.36 4.13
CA PHE A 1055 23.34 -31.07 5.07
C PHE A 1055 22.90 -30.81 6.50
N GLY A 1056 22.82 -31.87 7.30
CA GLY A 1056 22.65 -31.75 8.74
C GLY A 1056 23.93 -31.31 9.44
N HIS A 1057 23.82 -31.10 10.76
CA HIS A 1057 24.94 -30.73 11.63
C HIS A 1057 26.06 -31.78 11.69
N THR A 1058 25.78 -33.02 11.27
CA THR A 1058 26.76 -34.11 11.17
C THR A 1058 27.58 -34.05 9.87
N GLY A 1059 27.26 -33.14 8.95
CA GLY A 1059 27.89 -33.05 7.63
C GLY A 1059 27.41 -34.11 6.63
N GLN A 1060 26.34 -34.85 6.95
CA GLN A 1060 25.69 -35.80 6.05
C GLN A 1060 24.54 -35.12 5.29
N ILE A 1061 24.27 -35.57 4.05
CA ILE A 1061 23.13 -35.09 3.27
C ILE A 1061 21.84 -35.65 3.87
N GLU A 1062 21.03 -34.77 4.43
CA GLU A 1062 19.73 -35.08 5.03
C GLU A 1062 18.57 -34.72 4.09
N GLN A 1063 18.75 -33.70 3.24
CA GLN A 1063 17.71 -33.22 2.34
C GLN A 1063 18.15 -33.39 0.88
N ARG A 1064 17.27 -33.99 0.08
CA ARG A 1064 17.39 -34.14 -1.37
C ARG A 1064 16.03 -33.86 -1.96
N VAL A 1065 15.89 -32.79 -2.70
CA VAL A 1065 14.61 -32.38 -3.24
C VAL A 1065 14.75 -32.00 -4.69
N LEU A 1066 13.80 -32.46 -5.50
CA LEU A 1066 13.68 -32.13 -6.90
C LEU A 1066 12.23 -31.77 -7.21
N MET A 1067 11.99 -30.59 -7.77
CA MET A 1067 10.66 -30.14 -8.15
C MET A 1067 10.58 -29.94 -9.67
N GLY A 1068 9.61 -30.56 -10.33
CA GLY A 1068 9.34 -30.35 -11.76
C GLY A 1068 10.46 -30.82 -12.71
N GLY A 1069 11.27 -31.80 -12.32
CA GLY A 1069 12.37 -32.35 -13.12
C GLY A 1069 12.65 -33.83 -12.85
N SER A 1070 13.62 -34.38 -13.56
CA SER A 1070 13.99 -35.80 -13.51
C SER A 1070 15.41 -36.06 -13.01
N THR A 1071 16.29 -35.07 -13.11
CA THR A 1071 17.72 -35.16 -12.83
C THR A 1071 18.09 -34.28 -11.64
N LEU A 1072 18.85 -34.85 -10.70
CA LEU A 1072 19.50 -34.15 -9.60
C LEU A 1072 20.83 -34.84 -9.33
N ALA A 1073 21.94 -34.18 -9.64
CA ALA A 1073 23.27 -34.63 -9.26
C ALA A 1073 23.94 -33.63 -8.32
N PHE A 1074 24.68 -34.16 -7.35
CA PHE A 1074 25.47 -33.37 -6.41
C PHE A 1074 26.92 -33.88 -6.37
N ARG A 1075 27.88 -33.01 -6.68
CA ARG A 1075 29.32 -33.35 -6.80
C ARG A 1075 29.56 -34.58 -7.71
N GLY A 1076 28.78 -34.67 -8.80
CA GLY A 1076 28.86 -35.76 -9.77
C GLY A 1076 28.14 -37.05 -9.39
N ALA A 1077 27.61 -37.18 -8.16
CA ALA A 1077 26.79 -38.31 -7.76
C ALA A 1077 25.31 -38.06 -8.12
N ASP A 1078 24.64 -39.07 -8.69
CA ASP A 1078 23.19 -39.00 -8.94
C ASP A 1078 22.42 -39.16 -7.63
N GLU A 1079 21.74 -38.09 -7.24
CA GLU A 1079 20.90 -38.02 -6.03
C GLU A 1079 19.40 -38.11 -6.38
N ALA A 1080 19.02 -38.07 -7.66
CA ALA A 1080 17.62 -38.10 -8.09
C ALA A 1080 16.82 -39.34 -7.62
N PRO A 1081 17.40 -40.55 -7.54
CA PRO A 1081 16.70 -41.72 -7.01
C PRO A 1081 16.36 -41.61 -5.52
N LYS A 1082 17.09 -40.78 -4.77
CA LYS A 1082 16.91 -40.57 -3.32
C LYS A 1082 16.17 -39.27 -3.01
N ALA A 1083 15.90 -38.45 -4.01
CA ALA A 1083 15.26 -37.15 -3.85
C ALA A 1083 13.75 -37.31 -3.62
N ARG A 1084 13.20 -36.51 -2.71
CA ARG A 1084 11.76 -36.26 -2.65
C ARG A 1084 11.38 -35.47 -3.90
N LYS A 1085 10.48 -36.03 -4.70
CA LYS A 1085 10.04 -35.43 -5.96
C LYS A 1085 8.71 -34.73 -5.76
N HIS A 1086 8.65 -33.46 -6.14
CA HIS A 1086 7.44 -32.66 -6.08
C HIS A 1086 7.02 -32.24 -7.50
N GLU A 1087 5.71 -32.28 -7.75
CA GLU A 1087 5.16 -31.74 -8.99
C GLU A 1087 4.92 -30.23 -8.84
N ALA A 1088 5.22 -29.48 -9.90
CA ALA A 1088 4.86 -28.06 -9.97
C ALA A 1088 3.36 -27.97 -10.29
N ARG A 1089 2.52 -27.75 -9.26
CA ARG A 1089 1.07 -27.63 -9.41
C ARG A 1089 0.57 -26.27 -8.91
N PRO A 1090 -0.44 -25.67 -9.58
CA PRO A 1090 -1.12 -24.48 -9.07
C PRO A 1090 -1.68 -24.70 -7.68
N ALA A 1091 -1.71 -23.62 -6.89
CA ALA A 1091 -2.44 -23.60 -5.63
C ALA A 1091 -3.90 -23.96 -5.89
N GLN A 1092 -4.41 -24.93 -5.12
CA GLN A 1092 -5.79 -25.40 -5.26
C GLN A 1092 -6.68 -24.73 -4.23
N LEU A 1093 -7.84 -24.23 -4.68
CA LEU A 1093 -8.90 -23.81 -3.78
C LEU A 1093 -9.34 -25.03 -2.94
N PRO A 1094 -9.36 -24.93 -1.60
CA PRO A 1094 -9.82 -26.03 -0.74
C PRO A 1094 -11.20 -26.53 -1.16
N GLN A 1095 -11.40 -27.85 -1.19
CA GLN A 1095 -12.70 -28.45 -1.56
C GLN A 1095 -13.87 -27.98 -0.68
N GLU A 1096 -13.57 -27.55 0.55
CA GLU A 1096 -14.54 -26.99 1.49
C GLU A 1096 -15.10 -25.62 1.05
N LEU A 1097 -14.35 -24.87 0.24
CA LEU A 1097 -14.78 -23.58 -0.33
C LEU A 1097 -15.53 -23.75 -1.66
N LEU A 1098 -15.34 -24.89 -2.34
CA LEU A 1098 -16.10 -25.27 -3.54
C LEU A 1098 -17.51 -25.81 -3.22
N LYS A 1099 -17.77 -26.17 -1.96
CA LYS A 1099 -19.06 -26.67 -1.44
C LYS A 1099 -19.82 -25.56 -0.72
#